data_AF-A0A8E0S277-F1
#
_entry.id   AF-A0A8E0S277-F1
#
_cell.length_a   1.000
_cell.length_b   1.000
_cell.length_c   1.000
_cell.angle_alpha   90.00
_cell.angle_beta   90.00
_cell.angle_gamma   90.00
#
_symmetry.space_group_name_H-M   'P 1'
#
loop_
_entity.id
_entity.type
_entity.pdbx_description
1 polymer ?
#
loop_
_entity_poly.entity_id
_entity_poly.type
_entity_poly.pdbx_seq_one_letter_code
_entity_poly.pdbx_strand_id
1 'polypeptide(L)'
;MFMYPTATPFIQHTAPRGYLRGEDNDRSVFGQQIPGGQITSEKMEHLVAATEHIRATLNACNASRRKAALTETITKQIGKRRIAVFKDYTEEQAHAELCYAEGLLQLAFLSMLQDEKLTTLIRSSLKIRQCYKCYRICWRILKHREWSDGLSKSTFESGVRLGVGAFNMMISLLPKRVLKLLEFVGFSGDRNFGLQQLRIGAGMRESIRAPLCALLLLVYDLYATHMLAFEQPEHVVEAKELLSYWQIIYPKSAIFTLLIGRSEAVAGDLEKLFIVFLRACILFQAIETFEQAIKLPLDWPQYQHICYWELMWCYALRADWMKAVQCAERLACESQWSQASYRYMKAAFLLQWLDDPGVGTPKPTDKTFPTTDFSQYETRGKTIEHIDKLLIEIPKLMQRFAGRSLPLEKIALRKSKRYFAQNKRLTLPALELIFIWNGFKMVQFQQDSVMSFLMICENKINELLQMKEKYETYFDDYCLALLLKGVCLRCRGQQFQASMCYQEILQSKKKLKADTYLLPFCEMELCQLSYDEGDMQQACKHLERALGYKGYSLESRLHFRIHEMETKLNVRTRKKSASGQIKKAGSEVQIPFRPLSDSGSTQSVGQIAQARADSGSDLESTNLKPIFPEFDDEDFDDMDGGFSSEESAEP
;
A
#
# COMPACT_ATOMS: atom_id res chain seq x y z
N MET A 1 -1.07 -6.50 -9.97
CA MET A 1 0.16 -5.97 -9.35
C MET A 1 0.05 -4.46 -9.13
N PHE A 2 -1.13 -3.99 -8.68
CA PHE A 2 -1.42 -2.59 -8.37
C PHE A 2 -1.82 -2.54 -6.90
N MET A 3 -0.82 -2.60 -6.02
CA MET A 3 -1.00 -2.31 -4.59
C MET A 3 -0.95 -0.79 -4.43
N TYR A 4 -2.02 -0.14 -4.87
CA TYR A 4 -2.25 1.30 -4.80
C TYR A 4 -1.37 2.25 -5.66
N PRO A 5 -1.86 3.46 -5.98
CA PRO A 5 -1.17 4.50 -6.77
C PRO A 5 0.15 5.01 -6.21
N THR A 6 0.51 4.62 -4.99
CA THR A 6 1.51 5.33 -4.18
C THR A 6 2.94 4.84 -4.39
N ALA A 7 3.16 3.85 -5.26
CA ALA A 7 4.50 3.44 -5.68
C ALA A 7 4.75 3.83 -7.14
N THR A 8 5.03 5.11 -7.38
CA THR A 8 5.64 5.57 -8.64
C THR A 8 7.16 5.64 -8.43
N PRO A 9 8.00 5.22 -9.40
CA PRO A 9 9.43 5.51 -9.34
C PRO A 9 9.65 7.03 -9.44
N PHE A 10 10.41 7.54 -8.48
CA PHE A 10 10.86 8.92 -8.37
C PHE A 10 11.64 9.34 -9.62
N ILE A 11 11.13 10.32 -10.36
CA ILE A 11 11.87 11.03 -11.41
C ILE A 11 11.82 12.52 -11.02
N GLN A 12 12.99 13.09 -10.67
CA GLN A 12 13.16 14.51 -10.34
C GLN A 12 13.27 15.38 -11.60
N HIS A 13 12.78 16.61 -11.50
CA HIS A 13 13.14 17.73 -12.36
C HIS A 13 14.16 18.63 -11.64
N THR A 14 15.15 19.13 -12.37
CA THR A 14 16.08 20.18 -11.90
C THR A 14 16.18 21.34 -12.89
N ALA A 15 16.22 22.54 -12.31
CA ALA A 15 16.87 23.79 -12.77
C ALA A 15 15.99 24.87 -13.47
N PRO A 16 16.41 26.17 -13.44
CA PRO A 16 15.86 27.16 -12.49
C PRO A 16 15.36 28.45 -13.19
N ARG A 17 14.47 29.21 -12.52
CA ARG A 17 14.21 30.65 -12.74
C ARG A 17 13.29 31.08 -11.58
N GLY A 18 13.60 32.04 -10.73
CA GLY A 18 14.06 33.39 -11.01
C GLY A 18 13.01 34.32 -10.36
N TYR A 19 13.38 34.90 -9.21
CA TYR A 19 12.59 35.84 -8.41
C TYR A 19 11.68 36.77 -9.22
N LEU A 20 10.41 36.90 -8.83
CA LEU A 20 9.75 38.18 -8.60
C LEU A 20 8.65 38.04 -7.54
N ARG A 21 8.76 38.89 -6.53
CA ARG A 21 7.87 39.08 -5.37
C ARG A 21 6.63 39.88 -5.82
N GLY A 22 5.44 39.50 -5.36
CA GLY A 22 4.21 40.27 -5.59
C GLY A 22 3.10 39.84 -4.63
N GLU A 23 2.55 40.83 -3.92
CA GLU A 23 1.67 40.76 -2.76
C GLU A 23 0.25 40.19 -3.02
N ASP A 24 -0.42 39.93 -1.89
CA ASP A 24 -1.82 39.56 -1.70
C ASP A 24 -2.83 40.11 -2.73
N ASN A 25 -3.76 39.24 -3.16
CA ASN A 25 -5.17 39.62 -3.22
C ASN A 25 -6.10 38.41 -3.37
N ASP A 26 -7.06 38.35 -2.44
CA ASP A 26 -8.37 37.71 -2.59
C ASP A 26 -9.04 38.13 -3.91
N ARG A 27 -9.49 37.15 -4.71
CA ARG A 27 -10.81 37.10 -5.38
C ARG A 27 -10.90 35.97 -6.41
N SER A 28 -11.96 35.17 -6.24
CA SER A 28 -12.74 34.50 -7.29
C SER A 28 -11.99 33.78 -8.43
N VAL A 29 -11.86 32.46 -8.32
CA VAL A 29 -11.76 31.59 -9.50
C VAL A 29 -12.91 30.60 -9.47
N PHE A 30 -14.09 31.10 -9.83
CA PHE A 30 -15.25 30.28 -10.20
C PHE A 30 -15.30 30.17 -11.72
N GLY A 31 -15.41 28.93 -12.21
CA GLY A 31 -15.82 28.65 -13.59
C GLY A 31 -14.68 28.46 -14.58
N GLN A 32 -13.99 27.32 -14.53
CA GLN A 32 -13.42 26.73 -15.73
C GLN A 32 -13.93 25.29 -15.88
N GLN A 33 -14.71 25.06 -16.94
CA GLN A 33 -14.97 23.72 -17.46
C GLN A 33 -13.64 23.10 -17.88
N ILE A 34 -13.22 22.05 -17.19
CA ILE A 34 -12.00 21.31 -17.53
C ILE A 34 -12.39 20.25 -18.59
N PRO A 35 -11.84 20.30 -19.82
CA PRO A 35 -12.07 19.27 -20.81
C PRO A 35 -11.42 17.97 -20.34
N GLY A 36 -12.15 16.86 -20.51
CA GLY A 36 -11.72 15.56 -20.03
C GLY A 36 -10.42 15.06 -20.66
N GLY A 37 -9.58 14.44 -19.82
CA GLY A 37 -8.82 13.24 -20.17
C GLY A 37 -7.78 13.31 -21.28
N GLN A 38 -7.28 14.48 -21.69
CA GLN A 38 -6.08 14.57 -22.51
C GLN A 38 -4.86 14.82 -21.62
N ILE A 39 -3.86 13.94 -21.71
CA ILE A 39 -2.50 14.22 -21.25
C ILE A 39 -2.10 15.54 -21.92
N THR A 40 -1.79 16.58 -21.14
CA THR A 40 -1.37 17.88 -21.68
C THR A 40 -0.12 17.69 -22.55
N SER A 41 0.05 18.49 -23.62
CA SER A 41 1.20 18.40 -24.55
C SER A 41 2.54 18.29 -23.81
N GLU A 42 2.70 19.11 -22.77
CA GLU A 42 3.86 19.16 -21.89
C GLU A 42 4.14 17.85 -21.13
N LYS A 43 3.10 17.16 -20.65
CA LYS A 43 3.26 15.84 -20.00
C LYS A 43 3.73 14.78 -20.98
N MET A 44 3.25 14.83 -22.22
CA MET A 44 3.69 13.91 -23.26
C MET A 44 5.16 14.14 -23.61
N GLU A 45 5.59 15.40 -23.68
CA GLU A 45 6.99 15.78 -23.91
C GLU A 45 7.93 15.25 -22.83
N HIS A 46 7.58 15.38 -21.55
CA HIS A 46 8.40 14.85 -20.45
C HIS A 46 8.47 13.32 -20.45
N LEU A 47 7.35 12.65 -20.73
CA LEU A 47 7.31 11.19 -20.83
C LEU A 47 8.18 10.68 -22.00
N VAL A 48 8.16 11.39 -23.13
CA VAL A 48 9.02 11.10 -24.28
C VAL A 48 10.49 11.32 -23.92
N ALA A 49 10.85 12.47 -23.35
CA ALA A 49 12.22 12.77 -22.93
C ALA A 49 12.75 11.73 -21.93
N ALA A 50 11.97 11.37 -20.90
CA ALA A 50 12.33 10.31 -19.96
C ALA A 50 12.55 8.96 -20.67
N THR A 51 11.74 8.64 -21.67
CA THR A 51 11.91 7.41 -22.47
C THR A 51 13.21 7.44 -23.28
N GLU A 52 13.54 8.57 -23.88
CA GLU A 52 14.78 8.76 -24.64
C GLU A 52 16.01 8.63 -23.74
N HIS A 53 15.99 9.25 -22.57
CA HIS A 53 17.06 9.11 -21.57
C HIS A 53 17.23 7.65 -21.12
N ILE A 54 16.15 6.94 -20.81
CA ILE A 54 16.24 5.52 -20.43
C ILE A 54 16.78 4.67 -21.59
N ARG A 55 16.36 4.93 -22.84
CA ARG A 55 16.90 4.22 -24.02
C ARG A 55 18.38 4.51 -24.23
N ALA A 56 18.83 5.75 -24.05
CA ALA A 56 20.24 6.10 -24.12
C ALA A 56 21.06 5.33 -23.06
N THR A 57 20.57 5.29 -21.82
CA THR A 57 21.17 4.49 -20.74
C THR A 57 21.24 3.01 -21.09
N LEU A 58 20.15 2.42 -21.59
CA LEU A 58 20.12 1.01 -22.00
C LEU A 58 21.12 0.70 -23.13
N ASN A 59 21.29 1.62 -24.09
CA ASN A 59 22.26 1.47 -25.17
C ASN A 59 23.70 1.54 -24.65
N ALA A 60 23.99 2.48 -23.73
CA ALA A 60 25.29 2.58 -23.09
C ALA A 60 25.62 1.31 -22.29
N CYS A 61 24.69 0.83 -21.47
CA CYS A 61 24.87 -0.43 -20.74
C CYS A 61 25.09 -1.61 -21.70
N ASN A 62 24.30 -1.73 -22.77
CA ASN A 62 24.46 -2.82 -23.75
C ASN A 62 25.81 -2.82 -24.46
N ALA A 63 26.46 -1.66 -24.62
CA ALA A 63 27.79 -1.57 -25.21
C ALA A 63 28.87 -2.17 -24.30
N SER A 64 28.76 -1.93 -22.99
CA SER A 64 29.71 -2.42 -21.97
C SER A 64 29.37 -3.80 -21.41
N ARG A 65 28.14 -4.29 -21.60
CA ARG A 65 27.71 -5.63 -21.14
C ARG A 65 28.42 -6.76 -21.86
N ARG A 66 28.59 -7.89 -21.17
CA ARG A 66 29.19 -9.10 -21.75
C ARG A 66 28.19 -9.79 -22.67
N LYS A 67 28.37 -9.64 -23.99
CA LYS A 67 27.49 -10.20 -25.03
C LYS A 67 27.32 -11.74 -24.99
N ALA A 68 28.29 -12.46 -24.42
CA ALA A 68 28.32 -13.93 -24.40
C ALA A 68 27.52 -14.58 -23.25
N ALA A 69 27.16 -13.84 -22.19
CA ALA A 69 26.66 -14.45 -20.96
C ALA A 69 25.24 -15.05 -21.08
N LEU A 70 24.37 -14.43 -21.88
CA LEU A 70 23.01 -14.91 -22.11
C LEU A 70 22.99 -16.22 -22.92
N THR A 71 23.92 -16.37 -23.87
CA THR A 71 24.08 -17.55 -24.73
C THR A 71 24.85 -18.68 -24.04
N GLU A 72 25.87 -18.37 -23.23
CA GLU A 72 26.66 -19.38 -22.51
C GLU A 72 25.89 -20.05 -21.37
N THR A 73 24.90 -19.37 -20.78
CA THR A 73 24.02 -19.95 -19.74
C THR A 73 23.15 -21.10 -20.29
N ILE A 74 22.90 -21.12 -21.61
CA ILE A 74 22.08 -22.12 -22.32
C ILE A 74 22.89 -23.38 -22.67
N THR A 75 24.22 -23.30 -22.75
CA THR A 75 25.07 -24.47 -23.00
C THR A 75 25.06 -25.43 -21.80
N LYS A 76 24.57 -26.67 -22.00
CA LYS A 76 24.64 -27.80 -21.05
C LYS A 76 26.11 -28.22 -20.81
N GLN A 77 26.89 -27.44 -20.09
CA GLN A 77 28.25 -27.82 -19.67
C GLN A 77 28.42 -27.80 -18.15
N ILE A 78 29.25 -28.74 -17.69
CA ILE A 78 29.54 -29.17 -16.32
C ILE A 78 29.69 -27.98 -15.36
N GLY A 79 29.02 -28.03 -14.20
CA GLY A 79 28.82 -26.92 -13.26
C GLY A 79 30.07 -26.13 -12.84
N LYS A 80 31.26 -26.72 -12.87
CA LYS A 80 32.52 -26.01 -12.57
C LYS A 80 32.90 -24.95 -13.61
N ARG A 81 32.61 -25.16 -14.91
CA ARG A 81 32.83 -24.13 -15.95
C ARG A 81 31.78 -23.01 -15.90
N ARG A 82 30.55 -23.32 -15.47
CA ARG A 82 29.46 -22.34 -15.36
C ARG A 82 29.75 -21.26 -14.30
N ILE A 83 30.44 -21.60 -13.21
CA ILE A 83 30.84 -20.66 -12.16
C ILE A 83 32.04 -19.79 -12.60
N ALA A 84 32.97 -20.37 -13.36
CA ALA A 84 34.16 -19.65 -13.85
C ALA A 84 33.79 -18.43 -14.72
N VAL A 85 32.73 -18.52 -15.52
CA VAL A 85 32.26 -17.39 -16.36
C VAL A 85 31.95 -16.14 -15.53
N PHE A 86 31.43 -16.28 -14.31
CA PHE A 86 31.11 -15.14 -13.44
C PHE A 86 32.34 -14.53 -12.77
N LYS A 87 33.44 -15.29 -12.62
CA LYS A 87 34.72 -14.78 -12.12
C LYS A 87 35.37 -13.80 -13.09
N ASP A 88 35.19 -14.05 -14.38
CA ASP A 88 35.83 -13.27 -15.46
C ASP A 88 35.11 -11.94 -15.77
N TYR A 89 34.04 -11.59 -15.05
CA TYR A 89 33.37 -10.30 -15.23
C TYR A 89 34.26 -9.16 -14.77
N THR A 90 34.43 -8.14 -15.61
CA THR A 90 35.00 -6.87 -15.16
C THR A 90 34.01 -6.11 -14.27
N GLU A 91 34.48 -5.17 -13.46
CA GLU A 91 33.60 -4.33 -12.63
C GLU A 91 32.63 -3.54 -13.50
N GLU A 92 33.11 -2.97 -14.60
CA GLU A 92 32.29 -2.24 -15.56
C GLU A 92 31.19 -3.13 -16.16
N GLN A 93 31.52 -4.37 -16.56
CA GLN A 93 30.55 -5.31 -17.09
C GLN A 93 29.49 -5.68 -16.04
N ALA A 94 29.88 -5.90 -14.79
CA ALA A 94 28.96 -6.20 -13.70
C ALA A 94 27.97 -5.05 -13.48
N HIS A 95 28.48 -3.82 -13.28
CA HIS A 95 27.64 -2.64 -13.11
C HIS A 95 26.76 -2.36 -14.34
N ALA A 96 27.25 -2.62 -15.55
CA ALA A 96 26.46 -2.49 -16.77
C ALA A 96 25.28 -3.49 -16.82
N GLU A 97 25.45 -4.72 -16.33
CA GLU A 97 24.33 -5.69 -16.18
C GLU A 97 23.27 -5.17 -15.20
N LEU A 98 23.71 -4.63 -14.06
CA LEU A 98 22.81 -4.11 -13.02
C LEU A 98 22.03 -2.88 -13.50
N CYS A 99 22.72 -1.87 -14.04
CA CYS A 99 22.09 -0.66 -14.58
C CYS A 99 21.15 -0.98 -15.76
N TYR A 100 21.48 -1.99 -16.56
CA TYR A 100 20.59 -2.47 -17.62
C TYR A 100 19.31 -3.10 -17.06
N ALA A 101 19.41 -3.91 -16.00
CA ALA A 101 18.25 -4.49 -15.33
C ALA A 101 17.31 -3.39 -14.79
N GLU A 102 17.87 -2.37 -14.13
CA GLU A 102 17.14 -1.22 -13.60
C GLU A 102 16.47 -0.41 -14.72
N GLY A 103 17.22 -0.09 -15.79
CA GLY A 103 16.69 0.64 -16.94
C GLY A 103 15.57 -0.12 -17.66
N LEU A 104 15.66 -1.45 -17.76
CA LEU A 104 14.59 -2.26 -18.35
C LEU A 104 13.30 -2.18 -17.55
N LEU A 105 13.42 -2.21 -16.22
CA LEU A 105 12.29 -2.12 -15.32
C LEU A 105 11.63 -0.74 -15.42
N GLN A 106 12.42 0.32 -15.36
CA GLN A 106 11.95 1.70 -15.54
C GLN A 106 11.26 1.89 -16.89
N LEU A 107 11.85 1.39 -17.98
CA LEU A 107 11.26 1.45 -19.32
C LEU A 107 9.94 0.68 -19.41
N ALA A 108 9.86 -0.50 -18.78
CA ALA A 108 8.65 -1.31 -18.75
C ALA A 108 7.50 -0.57 -18.05
N PHE A 109 7.78 0.05 -16.90
CA PHE A 109 6.82 0.87 -16.16
C PHE A 109 6.40 2.11 -16.97
N LEU A 110 7.36 2.87 -17.48
CA LEU A 110 7.08 4.08 -18.26
C LEU A 110 6.22 3.79 -19.51
N SER A 111 6.51 2.69 -20.21
CA SER A 111 5.73 2.26 -21.37
C SER A 111 4.28 1.90 -20.99
N MET A 112 4.06 1.30 -19.80
CA MET A 112 2.73 0.98 -19.29
C MET A 112 1.94 2.22 -18.85
N LEU A 113 2.63 3.30 -18.47
CA LEU A 113 2.00 4.59 -18.14
C LEU A 113 1.60 5.38 -19.40
N GLN A 114 2.36 5.24 -20.49
CA GLN A 114 2.14 6.00 -21.73
C GLN A 114 1.05 5.42 -22.63
N ASP A 115 0.90 4.09 -22.70
CA ASP A 115 0.03 3.45 -23.66
C ASP A 115 -0.81 2.33 -23.01
N GLU A 116 -2.13 2.44 -23.16
CA GLU A 116 -3.11 1.51 -22.60
C GLU A 116 -3.25 0.21 -23.42
N LYS A 117 -2.60 0.10 -24.58
CA LYS A 117 -2.74 -1.04 -25.49
C LYS A 117 -2.23 -2.35 -24.88
N LEU A 118 -2.95 -3.44 -25.16
CA LEU A 118 -2.58 -4.80 -24.75
C LEU A 118 -1.20 -5.22 -25.30
N THR A 119 -0.83 -4.78 -26.50
CA THR A 119 0.50 -5.03 -27.10
C THR A 119 1.62 -4.43 -26.25
N THR A 120 1.39 -3.26 -25.67
CA THR A 120 2.38 -2.58 -24.82
C THR A 120 2.51 -3.29 -23.48
N LEU A 121 1.39 -3.76 -22.91
CA LEU A 121 1.40 -4.61 -21.71
C LEU A 121 2.23 -5.90 -21.92
N ILE A 122 2.04 -6.60 -23.05
CA ILE A 122 2.82 -7.81 -23.37
C ILE A 122 4.31 -7.47 -23.48
N ARG A 123 4.67 -6.43 -24.25
CA ARG A 123 6.07 -6.01 -24.38
C ARG A 123 6.70 -5.59 -23.05
N SER A 124 5.96 -4.93 -22.17
CA SER A 124 6.44 -4.57 -20.83
C SER A 124 6.62 -5.79 -19.95
N SER A 125 5.72 -6.79 -20.02
CA SER A 125 5.87 -8.04 -19.28
C SER A 125 7.12 -8.83 -19.69
N LEU A 126 7.46 -8.84 -20.98
CA LEU A 126 8.70 -9.44 -21.49
C LEU A 126 9.95 -8.72 -20.95
N LYS A 127 9.92 -7.38 -20.88
CA LYS A 127 11.00 -6.60 -20.28
C LYS A 127 11.16 -6.88 -18.78
N ILE A 128 10.06 -7.02 -18.03
CA ILE A 128 10.10 -7.39 -16.61
C ILE A 128 10.73 -8.78 -16.44
N ARG A 129 10.38 -9.75 -17.30
CA ARG A 129 11.02 -11.07 -17.31
C ARG A 129 12.52 -10.99 -17.61
N GLN A 130 12.91 -10.17 -18.58
CA GLN A 130 14.32 -9.96 -18.91
C GLN A 130 15.08 -9.28 -17.76
N CYS A 131 14.48 -8.28 -17.11
CA CYS A 131 14.99 -7.62 -15.92
C CYS A 131 15.25 -8.64 -14.79
N TYR A 132 14.27 -9.49 -14.49
CA TYR A 132 14.43 -10.56 -13.49
C TYR A 132 15.61 -11.50 -13.83
N LYS A 133 15.75 -11.92 -15.09
CA LYS A 133 16.90 -12.72 -15.54
C LYS A 133 18.24 -11.99 -15.34
N CYS A 134 18.29 -10.68 -15.62
CA CYS A 134 19.50 -9.88 -15.41
C CYS A 134 19.86 -9.82 -13.92
N TYR A 135 18.89 -9.63 -13.01
CA TYR A 135 19.15 -9.70 -11.57
C TYR A 135 19.64 -11.06 -11.11
N ARG A 136 19.18 -12.17 -11.70
CA ARG A 136 19.73 -13.51 -11.43
C ARG A 136 21.19 -13.64 -11.87
N ILE A 137 21.56 -13.05 -13.00
CA ILE A 137 22.96 -12.98 -13.44
C ILE A 137 23.78 -12.15 -12.45
N CYS A 138 23.28 -10.98 -12.05
CA CYS A 138 23.96 -10.12 -11.09
C CYS A 138 24.15 -10.79 -9.72
N TRP A 139 23.17 -11.58 -9.27
CA TRP A 139 23.28 -12.40 -8.06
C TRP A 139 24.45 -13.39 -8.13
N ARG A 140 24.60 -14.09 -9.26
CA ARG A 140 25.73 -15.01 -9.49
C ARG A 140 27.07 -14.30 -9.59
N ILE A 141 27.11 -13.12 -10.20
CA ILE A 141 28.31 -12.27 -10.22
C ILE A 141 28.70 -11.88 -8.79
N LEU A 142 27.75 -11.41 -7.97
CA LEU A 142 27.98 -11.04 -6.59
C LEU A 142 28.59 -12.21 -5.77
N LYS A 143 28.05 -13.42 -5.94
CA LYS A 143 28.45 -14.62 -5.18
C LYS A 143 29.82 -15.17 -5.58
N HIS A 144 30.22 -15.04 -6.84
CA HIS A 144 31.37 -15.77 -7.39
C HIS A 144 32.54 -14.89 -7.83
N ARG A 145 32.31 -13.60 -8.10
CA ARG A 145 33.38 -12.68 -8.52
C ARG A 145 34.23 -12.24 -7.32
N GLU A 146 35.53 -12.15 -7.54
CA GLU A 146 36.47 -11.53 -6.61
C GLU A 146 36.49 -10.01 -6.84
N TRP A 147 36.32 -9.23 -5.76
CA TRP A 147 36.22 -7.77 -5.82
C TRP A 147 37.47 -7.12 -5.26
N SER A 148 38.01 -6.16 -6.00
CA SER A 148 39.21 -5.40 -5.61
C SER A 148 38.90 -4.17 -4.77
N ASP A 149 37.77 -3.50 -5.04
CA ASP A 149 37.34 -2.27 -4.37
C ASP A 149 36.09 -2.51 -3.51
N GLY A 150 36.15 -2.04 -2.26
CA GLY A 150 35.05 -2.15 -1.30
C GLY A 150 33.83 -1.31 -1.70
N LEU A 151 34.04 -0.12 -2.30
CA LEU A 151 32.95 0.77 -2.69
C LEU A 151 32.21 0.25 -3.93
N SER A 152 32.97 -0.18 -4.95
CA SER A 152 32.45 -0.82 -6.16
C SER A 152 31.61 -2.06 -5.82
N LYS A 153 32.14 -2.95 -4.95
CA LYS A 153 31.41 -4.11 -4.45
C LYS A 153 30.14 -3.69 -3.69
N SER A 154 30.26 -2.77 -2.74
CA SER A 154 29.14 -2.31 -1.90
C SER A 154 27.99 -1.73 -2.75
N THR A 155 28.33 -0.91 -3.74
CA THR A 155 27.36 -0.29 -4.65
C THR A 155 26.69 -1.31 -5.58
N PHE A 156 27.44 -2.31 -6.04
CA PHE A 156 26.87 -3.40 -6.84
C PHE A 156 25.97 -4.29 -5.99
N GLU A 157 26.49 -4.77 -4.85
CA GLU A 157 25.83 -5.67 -3.93
C GLU A 157 24.49 -5.12 -3.45
N SER A 158 24.46 -3.88 -2.96
CA SER A 158 23.22 -3.20 -2.56
C SER A 158 22.17 -3.13 -3.68
N GLY A 159 22.58 -2.94 -4.94
CA GLY A 159 21.65 -2.93 -6.07
C GLY A 159 21.16 -4.31 -6.49
N VAL A 160 22.02 -5.32 -6.38
CA VAL A 160 21.61 -6.71 -6.55
C VAL A 160 20.60 -7.10 -5.47
N ARG A 161 20.88 -6.79 -4.20
CA ARG A 161 19.99 -7.03 -3.05
C ARG A 161 18.67 -6.27 -3.19
N LEU A 162 18.70 -5.01 -3.67
CA LEU A 162 17.50 -4.23 -4.00
C LEU A 162 16.59 -4.96 -4.98
N GLY A 163 17.14 -5.36 -6.14
CA GLY A 163 16.33 -5.99 -7.19
C GLY A 163 15.86 -7.39 -6.82
N VAL A 164 16.77 -8.25 -6.35
CA VAL A 164 16.43 -9.63 -5.94
C VAL A 164 15.45 -9.62 -4.78
N GLY A 165 15.65 -8.75 -3.79
CA GLY A 165 14.74 -8.55 -2.68
C GLY A 165 13.36 -8.09 -3.13
N ALA A 166 13.30 -7.06 -3.98
CA ALA A 166 12.06 -6.51 -4.52
C ALA A 166 11.25 -7.56 -5.31
N PHE A 167 11.90 -8.31 -6.22
CA PHE A 167 11.20 -9.33 -7.02
C PHE A 167 10.62 -10.44 -6.15
N ASN A 168 11.43 -11.00 -5.25
CA ASN A 168 10.98 -12.07 -4.36
C ASN A 168 9.82 -11.63 -3.46
N MET A 169 9.95 -10.45 -2.83
CA MET A 169 8.89 -9.86 -2.02
C MET A 169 7.61 -9.62 -2.84
N MET A 170 7.70 -8.93 -3.98
CA MET A 170 6.53 -8.56 -4.79
C MET A 170 5.82 -9.77 -5.41
N ILE A 171 6.56 -10.79 -5.86
CA ILE A 171 5.98 -12.03 -6.39
C ILE A 171 5.22 -12.76 -5.27
N SER A 172 5.77 -12.84 -4.06
CA SER A 172 5.16 -13.52 -2.91
C SER A 172 3.82 -12.95 -2.43
N LEU A 173 3.43 -11.77 -2.93
CA LEU A 173 2.16 -11.10 -2.59
C LEU A 173 1.07 -11.42 -3.60
N LEU A 174 1.39 -12.07 -4.71
CA LEU A 174 0.43 -12.41 -5.76
C LEU A 174 -0.41 -13.63 -5.37
N PRO A 175 -1.73 -13.66 -5.67
CA PRO A 175 -2.56 -14.82 -5.39
C PRO A 175 -2.08 -16.07 -6.13
N LYS A 176 -2.28 -17.26 -5.55
CA LYS A 176 -1.84 -18.56 -6.09
C LYS A 176 -2.14 -18.79 -7.57
N ARG A 177 -3.29 -18.33 -8.06
CA ARG A 177 -3.67 -18.47 -9.49
C ARG A 177 -2.71 -17.71 -10.41
N VAL A 178 -2.25 -16.54 -9.98
CA VAL A 178 -1.28 -15.72 -10.72
C VAL A 178 0.12 -16.31 -10.55
N LEU A 179 0.47 -16.76 -9.34
CA LEU A 179 1.76 -17.44 -9.09
C LEU A 179 1.98 -18.64 -10.00
N LYS A 180 1.00 -19.55 -10.13
CA LYS A 180 1.10 -20.72 -11.02
C LYS A 180 1.41 -20.35 -12.48
N LEU A 181 0.86 -19.24 -12.97
CA LEU A 181 1.12 -18.74 -14.32
C LEU A 181 2.53 -18.14 -14.45
N LEU A 182 3.02 -17.49 -13.39
CA LEU A 182 4.34 -16.88 -13.36
C LEU A 182 5.45 -17.93 -13.15
N GLU A 183 5.22 -18.94 -12.32
CA GLU A 183 6.09 -20.09 -12.10
C GLU A 183 6.35 -20.86 -13.39
N PHE A 184 5.29 -21.07 -14.20
CA PHE A 184 5.43 -21.65 -15.54
C PHE A 184 6.40 -20.86 -16.44
N VAL A 185 6.46 -19.53 -16.27
CA VAL A 185 7.33 -18.64 -17.05
C VAL A 185 8.74 -18.49 -16.42
N GLY A 186 8.97 -19.11 -15.25
CA GLY A 186 10.25 -19.16 -14.55
C GLY A 186 10.41 -18.11 -13.43
N PHE A 187 9.32 -17.55 -12.92
CA PHE A 187 9.34 -16.68 -11.73
C PHE A 187 8.99 -17.49 -10.48
N SER A 188 9.85 -17.42 -9.47
CA SER A 188 9.53 -17.84 -8.11
C SER A 188 9.83 -16.68 -7.15
N GLY A 189 9.13 -16.66 -6.01
CA GLY A 189 9.31 -15.63 -5.00
C GLY A 189 9.23 -16.21 -3.61
N ASP A 190 10.28 -15.99 -2.83
CA ASP A 190 10.31 -16.27 -1.39
C ASP A 190 10.23 -14.96 -0.61
N ARG A 191 9.15 -14.77 0.16
CA ARG A 191 8.92 -13.56 0.93
C ARG A 191 10.02 -13.30 1.95
N ASN A 192 10.45 -14.32 2.70
CA ASN A 192 11.38 -14.15 3.81
C ASN A 192 12.77 -13.82 3.28
N PHE A 193 13.21 -14.55 2.25
CA PHE A 193 14.44 -14.24 1.54
C PHE A 193 14.39 -12.82 0.95
N GLY A 194 13.29 -12.45 0.29
CA GLY A 194 13.12 -11.12 -0.29
C GLY A 194 13.28 -9.99 0.74
N LEU A 195 12.60 -10.11 1.89
CA LEU A 195 12.70 -9.14 2.98
C LEU A 195 14.11 -9.10 3.60
N GLN A 196 14.74 -10.27 3.80
CA GLN A 196 16.11 -10.35 4.31
C GLN A 196 17.10 -9.61 3.39
N GLN A 197 17.02 -9.82 2.08
CA GLN A 197 17.89 -9.14 1.13
C GLN A 197 17.72 -7.61 1.16
N LEU A 198 16.47 -7.13 1.27
CA LEU A 198 16.20 -5.70 1.43
C LEU A 198 16.76 -5.15 2.75
N ARG A 199 16.67 -5.90 3.86
CA ARG A 199 17.24 -5.49 5.16
C ARG A 199 18.76 -5.34 5.08
N ILE A 200 19.44 -6.34 4.52
CA ILE A 200 20.90 -6.28 4.32
C ILE A 200 21.24 -5.07 3.45
N GLY A 201 20.55 -4.89 2.31
CA GLY A 201 20.75 -3.75 1.42
C GLY A 201 20.52 -2.39 2.10
N ALA A 202 19.52 -2.28 2.97
CA ALA A 202 19.24 -1.07 3.75
C ALA A 202 20.32 -0.78 4.81
N GLY A 203 21.05 -1.80 5.28
CA GLY A 203 22.19 -1.62 6.19
C GLY A 203 23.47 -1.07 5.52
N MET A 204 23.54 -1.06 4.18
CA MET A 204 24.75 -0.71 3.43
C MET A 204 24.93 0.81 3.29
N ARG A 205 25.37 1.48 4.35
CA ARG A 205 25.41 2.96 4.49
C ARG A 205 26.09 3.73 3.36
N GLU A 206 27.15 3.17 2.81
CA GLU A 206 27.95 3.83 1.76
C GLU A 206 27.32 3.69 0.36
N SER A 207 26.21 2.96 0.25
CA SER A 207 25.53 2.75 -1.02
C SER A 207 24.41 3.75 -1.30
N ILE A 208 24.40 4.25 -2.53
CA ILE A 208 23.32 5.05 -3.10
C ILE A 208 21.96 4.31 -3.17
N ARG A 209 21.95 2.98 -3.09
CA ARG A 209 20.72 2.15 -3.19
C ARG A 209 20.17 1.70 -1.84
N ALA A 210 20.92 1.86 -0.75
CA ALA A 210 20.46 1.52 0.59
C ALA A 210 19.16 2.25 0.99
N PRO A 211 18.98 3.56 0.70
CA PRO A 211 17.71 4.23 0.97
C PRO A 211 16.55 3.62 0.17
N LEU A 212 16.78 3.15 -1.06
CA LEU A 212 15.74 2.51 -1.87
C LEU A 212 15.31 1.16 -1.29
N CYS A 213 16.25 0.38 -0.76
CA CYS A 213 15.95 -0.85 -0.03
C CYS A 213 15.07 -0.57 1.19
N ALA A 214 15.44 0.46 1.96
CA ALA A 214 14.66 0.89 3.12
C ALA A 214 13.26 1.38 2.73
N LEU A 215 13.14 2.17 1.66
CA LEU A 215 11.85 2.63 1.16
C LEU A 215 10.94 1.47 0.74
N LEU A 216 11.49 0.42 0.11
CA LEU A 216 10.70 -0.77 -0.24
C LEU A 216 10.21 -1.54 0.99
N LEU A 217 11.06 -1.70 2.02
CA LEU A 217 10.65 -2.28 3.30
C LEU A 217 9.53 -1.46 3.94
N LEU A 218 9.70 -0.14 4.04
CA LEU A 218 8.71 0.76 4.63
C LEU A 218 7.38 0.75 3.86
N VAL A 219 7.41 0.75 2.53
CA VAL A 219 6.18 0.65 1.72
C VAL A 219 5.51 -0.71 1.93
N TYR A 220 6.29 -1.78 2.02
CA TYR A 220 5.76 -3.11 2.34
C TYR A 220 5.10 -3.12 3.72
N ASP A 221 5.80 -2.71 4.78
CA ASP A 221 5.34 -2.78 6.17
C ASP A 221 4.20 -1.79 6.48
N LEU A 222 4.15 -0.62 5.84
CA LEU A 222 3.17 0.43 6.16
C LEU A 222 1.96 0.48 5.21
N TYR A 223 2.09 -0.02 3.97
CA TYR A 223 1.01 -0.03 2.99
C TYR A 223 0.62 -1.44 2.55
N ALA A 224 1.55 -2.30 2.13
CA ALA A 224 1.21 -3.60 1.56
C ALA A 224 0.58 -4.53 2.60
N THR A 225 1.19 -4.68 3.77
CA THR A 225 0.64 -5.48 4.89
C THR A 225 -0.76 -4.99 5.28
N HIS A 226 -0.94 -3.66 5.38
CA HIS A 226 -2.20 -3.02 5.73
C HIS A 226 -3.28 -3.29 4.66
N MET A 227 -2.96 -3.23 3.37
CA MET A 227 -3.94 -3.48 2.31
C MET A 227 -4.27 -4.97 2.13
N LEU A 228 -3.30 -5.85 2.34
CA LEU A 228 -3.42 -7.28 2.02
C LEU A 228 -3.96 -8.11 3.19
N ALA A 229 -3.59 -7.85 4.45
CA ALA A 229 -4.07 -8.65 5.59
C ALA A 229 -3.78 -8.09 7.00
N PHE A 230 -3.75 -9.01 7.98
CA PHE A 230 -3.81 -8.85 9.43
C PHE A 230 -2.42 -8.74 10.04
N GLU A 231 -2.30 -7.92 11.09
CA GLU A 231 -1.05 -7.50 11.70
C GLU A 231 -0.22 -8.65 12.28
N GLN A 232 1.09 -8.50 12.15
CA GLN A 232 1.99 -8.80 13.25
C GLN A 232 2.48 -7.44 13.78
N PRO A 233 2.33 -7.13 15.08
CA PRO A 233 2.79 -5.88 15.66
C PRO A 233 4.27 -5.58 15.37
N GLU A 234 5.07 -6.64 15.16
CA GLU A 234 6.50 -6.62 14.87
C GLU A 234 6.87 -5.79 13.63
N HIS A 235 6.05 -5.80 12.56
CA HIS A 235 6.35 -5.04 11.33
C HIS A 235 6.34 -3.53 11.54
N VAL A 236 5.48 -3.03 12.44
CA VAL A 236 5.41 -1.60 12.72
C VAL A 236 6.58 -1.16 13.61
N VAL A 237 7.12 -2.06 14.46
CA VAL A 237 8.33 -1.80 15.25
C VAL A 237 9.52 -1.59 14.30
N GLU A 238 9.74 -2.55 13.42
CA GLU A 238 10.85 -2.49 12.45
C GLU A 238 10.76 -1.23 11.58
N ALA A 239 9.57 -0.90 11.08
CA ALA A 239 9.35 0.32 10.30
C ALA A 239 9.70 1.59 11.10
N LYS A 240 9.35 1.67 12.39
CA LYS A 240 9.69 2.83 13.24
C LYS A 240 11.20 2.95 13.49
N GLU A 241 11.89 1.83 13.72
CA GLU A 241 13.35 1.81 13.91
C GLU A 241 14.05 2.28 12.63
N LEU A 242 13.62 1.76 11.49
CA LEU A 242 14.15 2.11 10.18
C LEU A 242 13.91 3.60 9.85
N LEU A 243 12.70 4.11 10.11
CA LEU A 243 12.39 5.54 9.95
C LEU A 243 13.23 6.43 10.86
N SER A 244 13.37 6.07 12.14
CA SER A 244 14.19 6.84 13.09
C SER A 244 15.63 6.95 12.62
N TYR A 245 16.19 5.85 12.10
CA TYR A 245 17.53 5.83 11.54
C TYR A 245 17.66 6.73 10.30
N TRP A 246 16.79 6.56 9.30
CA TRP A 246 16.90 7.30 8.04
C TRP A 246 16.49 8.77 8.16
N GLN A 247 15.70 9.13 9.17
CA GLN A 247 15.40 10.53 9.50
C GLN A 247 16.63 11.27 10.05
N ILE A 248 17.52 10.58 10.78
CA ILE A 248 18.80 11.18 11.22
C ILE A 248 19.68 11.48 10.01
N ILE A 249 19.73 10.58 9.02
CA ILE A 249 20.56 10.74 7.83
C ILE A 249 19.96 11.76 6.85
N TYR A 250 18.64 11.72 6.65
CA TYR A 250 17.91 12.59 5.72
C TYR A 250 16.81 13.39 6.42
N PRO A 251 17.16 14.33 7.31
CA PRO A 251 16.20 15.04 8.16
C PRO A 251 15.23 15.94 7.39
N LYS A 252 15.55 16.28 6.13
CA LYS A 252 14.72 17.09 5.24
C LYS A 252 14.01 16.27 4.16
N SER A 253 14.04 14.93 4.25
CA SER A 253 13.42 14.07 3.24
C SER A 253 11.91 14.10 3.33
N ALA A 254 11.27 14.67 2.30
CA ALA A 254 9.83 14.66 2.13
C ALA A 254 9.23 13.23 2.18
N ILE A 255 9.93 12.25 1.59
CA ILE A 255 9.46 10.86 1.53
C ILE A 255 9.49 10.23 2.92
N PHE A 256 10.57 10.41 3.69
CA PHE A 256 10.63 9.88 5.05
C PHE A 256 9.62 10.60 5.96
N THR A 257 9.39 11.91 5.82
CA THR A 257 8.32 12.62 6.54
C THR A 257 6.94 12.04 6.24
N LEU A 258 6.63 11.74 4.97
CA LEU A 258 5.39 11.08 4.59
C LEU A 258 5.24 9.70 5.24
N LEU A 259 6.31 8.91 5.23
CA LEU A 259 6.31 7.56 5.81
C LEU A 259 6.26 7.59 7.35
N ILE A 260 6.80 8.62 8.00
CA ILE A 260 6.61 8.87 9.44
C ILE A 260 5.13 9.08 9.75
N GLY A 261 4.45 10.00 9.05
CA GLY A 261 3.02 10.24 9.24
C GLY A 261 2.18 8.97 9.00
N ARG A 262 2.57 8.17 8.00
CA ARG A 262 1.92 6.87 7.74
C ARG A 262 2.18 5.87 8.87
N SER A 263 3.39 5.81 9.39
CA SER A 263 3.74 4.91 10.50
C SER A 263 2.95 5.27 11.76
N GLU A 264 2.79 6.56 12.05
CA GLU A 264 1.97 7.08 13.14
C GLU A 264 0.51 6.65 12.96
N ALA A 265 -0.06 6.84 11.75
CA ALA A 265 -1.45 6.47 11.47
C ALA A 265 -1.74 4.97 11.63
N VAL A 266 -0.74 4.10 11.48
CA VAL A 266 -0.86 2.63 11.55
C VAL A 266 -0.41 2.06 12.92
N ALA A 267 0.29 2.82 13.76
CA ALA A 267 0.96 2.33 14.97
C ALA A 267 0.07 1.92 16.17
N GLY A 268 -1.24 1.76 15.97
CA GLY A 268 -2.20 1.52 17.05
C GLY A 268 -1.93 0.32 17.96
N ASP A 269 -1.14 -0.68 17.53
CA ASP A 269 -0.92 -1.95 18.25
C ASP A 269 0.22 -1.91 19.30
N LEU A 270 1.19 -1.00 19.18
CA LEU A 270 2.37 -0.96 20.07
C LEU A 270 2.08 -0.36 21.45
N GLU A 271 0.98 0.39 21.57
CA GLU A 271 0.58 1.07 22.80
C GLU A 271 -0.39 0.21 23.63
N LYS A 272 -0.11 -1.08 23.81
CA LYS A 272 -0.78 -1.87 24.86
C LYS A 272 -0.37 -1.44 26.27
N LEU A 273 0.79 -0.80 26.41
CA LEU A 273 1.42 -0.53 27.71
C LEU A 273 1.32 0.93 28.20
N PHE A 274 0.92 1.89 27.37
CA PHE A 274 0.81 3.30 27.76
C PHE A 274 -0.63 3.79 27.82
N ILE A 275 -0.83 4.70 28.77
CA ILE A 275 -2.06 5.28 29.33
C ILE A 275 -3.18 5.50 28.30
N VAL A 276 -4.42 5.14 28.66
CA VAL A 276 -5.68 5.29 27.89
C VAL A 276 -5.83 6.69 27.25
N PHE A 277 -5.23 7.72 27.83
CA PHE A 277 -5.24 9.10 27.37
C PHE A 277 -4.41 9.35 26.08
N LEU A 278 -3.37 8.57 25.78
CA LEU A 278 -2.55 8.73 24.56
C LEU A 278 -3.16 8.11 23.29
N ARG A 279 -4.12 7.18 23.43
CA ARG A 279 -4.70 6.46 22.28
C ARG A 279 -5.55 7.36 21.37
N ALA A 280 -6.11 8.44 21.91
CA ALA A 280 -6.81 9.46 21.12
C ALA A 280 -5.85 10.34 20.29
N CYS A 281 -4.53 10.28 20.56
CA CYS A 281 -3.52 11.13 19.93
C CYS A 281 -2.94 10.54 18.63
N ILE A 282 -3.17 9.27 18.30
CA ILE A 282 -2.46 8.61 17.19
C ILE A 282 -2.81 9.23 15.82
N LEU A 283 -4.11 9.36 15.50
CA LEU A 283 -4.51 10.08 14.27
C LEU A 283 -4.22 11.57 14.35
N PHE A 284 -4.20 12.16 15.55
CA PHE A 284 -3.87 13.56 15.72
C PHE A 284 -2.41 13.84 15.34
N GLN A 285 -1.48 13.03 15.84
CA GLN A 285 -0.06 13.07 15.51
C GLN A 285 0.16 12.89 14.00
N ALA A 286 -0.48 11.88 13.40
CA ALA A 286 -0.39 11.67 11.95
C ALA A 286 -0.91 12.86 11.15
N ILE A 287 -2.02 13.48 11.58
CA ILE A 287 -2.57 14.69 10.95
C ILE A 287 -1.56 15.84 11.04
N GLU A 288 -0.98 16.11 12.22
CA GLU A 288 0.03 17.16 12.38
C GLU A 288 1.24 16.92 11.47
N THR A 289 1.74 15.68 11.39
CA THR A 289 2.86 15.32 10.52
C THR A 289 2.52 15.56 9.05
N PHE A 290 1.33 15.17 8.58
CA PHE A 290 0.93 15.42 7.19
C PHE A 290 0.65 16.90 6.92
N GLU A 291 0.11 17.65 7.88
CA GLU A 291 -0.08 19.11 7.77
C GLU A 291 1.26 19.86 7.70
N GLN A 292 2.31 19.35 8.35
CA GLN A 292 3.67 19.85 8.18
C GLN A 292 4.25 19.44 6.84
N ALA A 293 4.01 18.20 6.40
CA ALA A 293 4.47 17.69 5.11
C ALA A 293 3.96 18.53 3.93
N ILE A 294 2.68 18.91 3.91
CA ILE A 294 2.11 19.75 2.83
C ILE A 294 2.72 21.15 2.76
N LYS A 295 3.27 21.66 3.88
CA LYS A 295 3.90 22.99 3.98
C LYS A 295 5.37 23.01 3.52
N LEU A 296 5.94 21.85 3.19
CA LEU A 296 7.31 21.78 2.68
C LEU A 296 7.41 22.53 1.34
N PRO A 297 8.42 23.40 1.15
CA PRO A 297 8.60 24.17 -0.09
C PRO A 297 9.19 23.29 -1.19
N LEU A 298 8.36 22.41 -1.75
CA LEU A 298 8.73 21.45 -2.79
C LEU A 298 8.08 21.82 -4.12
N ASP A 299 8.86 21.84 -5.19
CA ASP A 299 8.35 21.90 -6.57
C ASP A 299 7.82 20.53 -7.03
N TRP A 300 7.00 19.88 -6.19
CA TRP A 300 6.43 18.56 -6.44
C TRP A 300 4.96 18.49 -5.97
N PRO A 301 3.99 18.96 -6.77
CA PRO A 301 2.58 19.00 -6.38
C PRO A 301 1.98 17.62 -6.06
N GLN A 302 2.45 16.55 -6.73
CA GLN A 302 1.96 15.19 -6.51
C GLN A 302 2.31 14.68 -5.11
N TYR A 303 3.39 15.16 -4.49
CA TYR A 303 3.69 14.88 -3.10
C TYR A 303 2.60 15.41 -2.17
N GLN A 304 2.22 16.68 -2.36
CA GLN A 304 1.15 17.28 -1.58
C GLN A 304 -0.17 16.52 -1.78
N HIS A 305 -0.46 16.06 -3.01
CA HIS A 305 -1.63 15.21 -3.28
C HIS A 305 -1.60 13.88 -2.50
N ILE A 306 -0.43 13.25 -2.35
CA ILE A 306 -0.30 12.05 -1.51
C ILE A 306 -0.54 12.38 -0.04
N CYS A 307 -0.02 13.50 0.47
CA CYS A 307 -0.29 13.93 1.84
C CYS A 307 -1.78 14.26 2.08
N TYR A 308 -2.45 14.95 1.14
CA TYR A 308 -3.90 15.19 1.20
C TYR A 308 -4.70 13.90 1.15
N TRP A 309 -4.24 12.90 0.38
CA TRP A 309 -4.85 11.58 0.38
C TRP A 309 -4.79 10.91 1.75
N GLU A 310 -3.64 10.95 2.43
CA GLU A 310 -3.52 10.39 3.78
C GLU A 310 -4.33 11.20 4.81
N LEU A 311 -4.28 12.54 4.76
CA LEU A 311 -5.10 13.42 5.61
C LEU A 311 -6.60 13.15 5.47
N MET A 312 -7.09 12.99 4.24
CA MET A 312 -8.48 12.66 3.95
C MET A 312 -8.92 11.41 4.73
N TRP A 313 -8.09 10.35 4.73
CA TRP A 313 -8.40 9.14 5.48
C TRP A 313 -8.28 9.33 6.99
N CYS A 314 -7.28 10.07 7.48
CA CYS A 314 -7.17 10.38 8.90
C CYS A 314 -8.42 11.11 9.42
N TYR A 315 -8.94 12.10 8.68
CA TYR A 315 -10.17 12.80 9.05
C TYR A 315 -11.41 11.90 8.91
N ALA A 316 -11.54 11.12 7.83
CA ALA A 316 -12.64 10.18 7.65
C ALA A 316 -12.68 9.12 8.76
N LEU A 317 -11.52 8.63 9.22
CA LEU A 317 -11.39 7.68 10.33
C LEU A 317 -11.77 8.29 11.68
N ARG A 318 -11.74 9.62 11.82
CA ARG A 318 -12.24 10.37 12.98
C ARG A 318 -13.70 10.81 12.85
N ALA A 319 -14.40 10.41 11.77
CA ALA A 319 -15.71 10.92 11.38
C ALA A 319 -15.75 12.46 11.18
N ASP A 320 -14.60 13.11 10.93
CA ASP A 320 -14.54 14.52 10.56
C ASP A 320 -14.78 14.67 9.05
N TRP A 321 -16.04 14.50 8.65
CA TRP A 321 -16.43 14.41 7.25
C TRP A 321 -16.12 15.68 6.47
N MET A 322 -16.24 16.86 7.09
CA MET A 322 -16.03 18.12 6.38
C MET A 322 -14.56 18.39 6.08
N LYS A 323 -13.63 18.06 6.99
CA LYS A 323 -12.19 18.11 6.67
C LYS A 323 -11.80 17.05 5.65
N ALA A 324 -12.42 15.86 5.69
CA ALA A 324 -12.24 14.86 4.63
C ALA A 324 -12.74 15.38 3.26
N VAL A 325 -13.86 16.12 3.23
CA VAL A 325 -14.37 16.81 2.02
C VAL A 325 -13.39 17.88 1.53
N GLN A 326 -12.73 18.65 2.41
CA GLN A 326 -11.70 19.62 2.01
C GLN A 326 -10.54 18.96 1.29
N CYS A 327 -10.03 17.86 1.86
CA CYS A 327 -8.96 17.10 1.24
C CYS A 327 -9.40 16.49 -0.11
N ALA A 328 -10.60 15.89 -0.15
CA ALA A 328 -11.15 15.31 -1.36
C ALA A 328 -11.40 16.36 -2.46
N GLU A 329 -11.80 17.57 -2.09
CA GLU A 329 -11.98 18.69 -3.02
C GLU A 329 -10.66 19.11 -3.65
N ARG A 330 -9.61 19.27 -2.83
CA ARG A 330 -8.28 19.60 -3.32
C ARG A 330 -7.79 18.55 -4.34
N LEU A 331 -7.96 17.27 -4.02
CA LEU A 331 -7.61 16.17 -4.91
C LEU A 331 -8.46 16.18 -6.19
N ALA A 332 -9.76 16.43 -6.09
CA ALA A 332 -10.66 16.49 -7.24
C ALA A 332 -10.33 17.67 -8.17
N CYS A 333 -9.94 18.82 -7.63
CA CYS A 333 -9.59 20.00 -8.41
C CYS A 333 -8.21 19.89 -9.07
N GLU A 334 -7.23 19.30 -8.38
CA GLU A 334 -5.82 19.38 -8.80
C GLU A 334 -5.22 18.08 -9.33
N SER A 335 -5.61 16.93 -8.78
CA SER A 335 -4.97 15.66 -9.08
C SER A 335 -5.61 14.97 -10.28
N GLN A 336 -4.87 14.77 -11.35
CA GLN A 336 -5.36 14.06 -12.54
C GLN A 336 -5.35 12.53 -12.40
N TRP A 337 -4.97 11.99 -11.22
CA TRP A 337 -4.73 10.56 -11.04
C TRP A 337 -6.00 9.69 -11.15
N SER A 338 -7.10 10.06 -10.47
CA SER A 338 -8.37 9.32 -10.59
C SER A 338 -9.54 10.23 -10.24
N GLN A 339 -9.88 11.09 -11.19
CA GLN A 339 -10.92 12.11 -11.09
C GLN A 339 -12.30 11.52 -10.73
N ALA A 340 -12.62 10.33 -11.24
CA ALA A 340 -13.84 9.61 -10.86
C ALA A 340 -13.83 9.17 -9.39
N SER A 341 -12.67 8.72 -8.87
CA SER A 341 -12.55 8.29 -7.48
C SER A 341 -12.66 9.46 -6.50
N TYR A 342 -11.96 10.57 -6.75
CA TYR A 342 -11.97 11.73 -5.86
C TYR A 342 -13.35 12.38 -5.78
N ARG A 343 -14.06 12.54 -6.92
CA ARG A 343 -15.44 13.04 -6.92
C ARG A 343 -16.39 12.11 -6.17
N TYR A 344 -16.24 10.79 -6.34
CA TYR A 344 -17.06 9.83 -5.60
C TYR A 344 -16.80 9.88 -4.10
N MET A 345 -15.53 9.97 -3.66
CA MET A 345 -15.19 10.11 -2.24
C MET A 345 -15.78 11.38 -1.64
N LYS A 346 -15.63 12.52 -2.32
CA LYS A 346 -16.25 13.78 -1.91
C LYS A 346 -17.76 13.64 -1.75
N ALA A 347 -18.43 13.06 -2.76
CA ALA A 347 -19.87 12.80 -2.71
C ALA A 347 -20.26 11.84 -1.56
N ALA A 348 -19.47 10.78 -1.34
CA ALA A 348 -19.69 9.81 -0.26
C ALA A 348 -19.55 10.46 1.13
N PHE A 349 -18.53 11.31 1.33
CA PHE A 349 -18.35 12.03 2.59
C PHE A 349 -19.45 13.08 2.83
N LEU A 350 -19.89 13.80 1.80
CA LEU A 350 -21.03 14.72 1.91
C LEU A 350 -22.33 13.97 2.24
N LEU A 351 -22.59 12.83 1.59
CA LEU A 351 -23.76 11.99 1.91
C LEU A 351 -23.68 11.45 3.34
N GLN A 352 -22.50 11.01 3.79
CA GLN A 352 -22.32 10.55 5.15
C GLN A 352 -22.54 11.68 6.16
N TRP A 353 -22.01 12.88 5.90
CA TRP A 353 -22.20 14.05 6.74
C TRP A 353 -23.67 14.46 6.90
N LEU A 354 -24.47 14.33 5.83
CA LEU A 354 -25.90 14.60 5.85
C LEU A 354 -26.73 13.58 6.66
N ASP A 355 -26.22 12.37 6.83
CA ASP A 355 -26.90 11.23 7.43
C ASP A 355 -26.36 10.85 8.82
N ASP A 356 -25.20 11.39 9.20
CA ASP A 356 -24.59 11.18 10.51
C ASP A 356 -25.35 12.00 11.58
N PRO A 357 -25.76 11.40 12.71
CA PRO A 357 -26.40 12.12 13.82
C PRO A 357 -25.41 12.80 14.79
N GLY A 358 -24.12 12.83 14.47
CA GLY A 358 -23.05 13.39 15.28
C GLY A 358 -23.14 14.89 15.54
N VAL A 359 -22.35 15.39 16.48
CA VAL A 359 -22.30 16.82 16.81
C VAL A 359 -21.68 17.62 15.66
N GLY A 360 -22.30 18.73 15.26
CA GLY A 360 -21.84 19.56 14.15
C GLY A 360 -22.27 19.07 12.76
N THR A 361 -23.10 18.02 12.70
CA THR A 361 -23.73 17.54 11.47
C THR A 361 -25.13 18.16 11.29
N PRO A 362 -25.64 18.28 10.06
CA PRO A 362 -26.96 18.83 9.83
C PRO A 362 -28.06 17.83 10.13
N LYS A 363 -29.03 18.22 10.95
CA LYS A 363 -30.22 17.41 11.21
C LYS A 363 -31.17 17.47 10.00
N PRO A 364 -32.00 16.45 9.78
CA PRO A 364 -33.00 16.47 8.69
C PRO A 364 -33.96 17.66 8.74
N THR A 365 -34.21 18.21 9.93
CA THR A 365 -35.08 19.37 10.17
C THR A 365 -34.40 20.72 9.91
N ASP A 366 -33.08 20.76 9.74
CA ASP A 366 -32.33 22.00 9.65
C ASP A 366 -32.50 22.63 8.26
N LYS A 367 -32.97 23.88 8.24
CA LYS A 367 -33.12 24.66 6.99
C LYS A 367 -31.79 25.21 6.49
N THR A 368 -30.93 25.59 7.43
CA THR A 368 -29.59 26.11 7.20
C THR A 368 -28.61 25.32 8.04
N PHE A 369 -27.48 24.97 7.46
CA PHE A 369 -26.47 24.16 8.11
C PHE A 369 -25.58 25.02 9.02
N PRO A 370 -24.88 24.42 10.01
CA PRO A 370 -23.86 25.12 10.79
C PRO A 370 -22.84 25.78 9.85
N THR A 371 -22.26 26.91 10.25
CA THR A 371 -21.22 27.57 9.46
C THR A 371 -20.12 26.56 9.11
N THR A 372 -20.03 26.23 7.82
CA THR A 372 -18.93 25.43 7.27
C THR A 372 -17.98 26.36 6.54
N ASP A 373 -16.73 25.93 6.36
CA ASP A 373 -15.75 26.66 5.53
C ASP A 373 -16.16 26.73 4.04
N PHE A 374 -17.27 26.08 3.67
CA PHE A 374 -17.84 26.05 2.32
C PHE A 374 -19.24 26.66 2.27
N SER A 375 -19.34 27.92 1.83
CA SER A 375 -20.63 28.60 1.59
C SER A 375 -21.56 27.84 0.62
N GLN A 376 -21.01 27.02 -0.27
CA GLN A 376 -21.82 26.20 -1.19
C GLN A 376 -22.64 25.10 -0.50
N TYR A 377 -22.38 24.77 0.78
CA TYR A 377 -23.11 23.75 1.54
C TYR A 377 -24.03 24.34 2.62
N GLU A 378 -24.54 25.56 2.42
CA GLU A 378 -25.43 26.23 3.39
C GLU A 378 -26.75 25.49 3.68
N THR A 379 -27.24 24.65 2.76
CA THR A 379 -28.55 23.98 2.89
C THR A 379 -28.49 22.55 2.34
N ARG A 380 -29.40 21.69 2.81
CA ARG A 380 -29.51 20.30 2.32
C ARG A 380 -29.72 20.22 0.82
N GLY A 381 -30.57 21.09 0.28
CA GLY A 381 -30.87 21.16 -1.15
C GLY A 381 -29.63 21.48 -1.99
N LYS A 382 -28.88 22.53 -1.63
CA LYS A 382 -27.63 22.91 -2.32
C LYS A 382 -26.59 21.80 -2.26
N THR A 383 -26.42 21.16 -1.10
CA THR A 383 -25.48 20.05 -0.94
C THR A 383 -25.84 18.85 -1.81
N ILE A 384 -27.12 18.47 -1.86
CA ILE A 384 -27.62 17.39 -2.74
C ILE A 384 -27.42 17.75 -4.21
N GLU A 385 -27.69 18.99 -4.63
CA GLU A 385 -27.47 19.44 -6.02
C GLU A 385 -26.00 19.31 -6.43
N HIS A 386 -25.07 19.62 -5.52
CA HIS A 386 -23.64 19.42 -5.79
C HIS A 386 -23.28 17.93 -5.85
N ILE A 387 -23.81 17.10 -4.94
CA ILE A 387 -23.63 15.64 -5.00
C ILE A 387 -24.13 15.09 -6.35
N ASP A 388 -25.29 15.53 -6.84
CA ASP A 388 -25.83 15.14 -8.15
C ASP A 388 -24.81 15.45 -9.26
N LYS A 389 -24.26 16.68 -9.29
CA LYS A 389 -23.26 17.09 -10.28
C LYS A 389 -22.01 16.20 -10.23
N LEU A 390 -21.48 15.94 -9.03
CA LEU A 390 -20.31 15.07 -8.84
C LEU A 390 -20.56 13.64 -9.38
N LEU A 391 -21.74 13.07 -9.09
CA LEU A 391 -22.05 11.68 -9.43
C LEU A 391 -22.45 11.50 -10.91
N ILE A 392 -23.08 12.51 -11.54
CA ILE A 392 -23.41 12.50 -12.98
C ILE A 392 -22.17 12.49 -13.85
N GLU A 393 -21.08 13.14 -13.42
CA GLU A 393 -19.85 13.24 -14.20
C GLU A 393 -19.02 11.95 -14.19
N ILE A 394 -19.15 11.10 -13.16
CA ILE A 394 -18.31 9.90 -12.97
C ILE A 394 -18.13 9.03 -14.24
N PRO A 395 -19.19 8.68 -15.00
CA PRO A 395 -19.03 7.86 -16.21
C PRO A 395 -18.10 8.47 -17.26
N LYS A 396 -18.03 9.81 -17.34
CA LYS A 396 -17.20 10.55 -18.29
C LYS A 396 -15.74 10.67 -17.84
N LEU A 397 -15.47 10.42 -16.56
CA LEU A 397 -14.17 10.62 -15.91
C LEU A 397 -13.41 9.32 -15.69
N MET A 398 -14.01 8.18 -16.04
CA MET A 398 -13.38 6.88 -15.87
C MET A 398 -12.17 6.74 -16.77
N GLN A 399 -11.04 6.42 -16.16
CA GLN A 399 -9.80 6.14 -16.86
C GLN A 399 -9.64 4.63 -17.06
N ARG A 400 -8.80 4.25 -18.01
CA ARG A 400 -8.41 2.86 -18.23
C ARG A 400 -6.90 2.76 -18.03
N PHE A 401 -6.48 1.72 -17.33
CA PHE A 401 -5.09 1.39 -17.14
C PHE A 401 -4.85 0.00 -17.70
N ALA A 402 -3.95 -0.12 -18.67
CA ALA A 402 -3.71 -1.37 -19.41
C ALA A 402 -5.02 -2.02 -19.92
N GLY A 403 -5.90 -1.20 -20.52
CA GLY A 403 -7.20 -1.62 -21.07
C GLY A 403 -8.29 -1.96 -20.03
N ARG A 404 -8.02 -1.81 -18.72
CA ARG A 404 -9.00 -2.06 -17.64
C ARG A 404 -9.19 -0.81 -16.78
N SER A 405 -10.43 -0.48 -16.45
CA SER A 405 -10.69 0.59 -15.47
C SER A 405 -10.20 0.21 -14.07
N LEU A 406 -9.75 1.21 -13.32
CA LEU A 406 -9.32 1.05 -11.93
C LEU A 406 -10.46 0.42 -11.09
N PRO A 407 -10.16 -0.53 -10.17
CA PRO A 407 -11.19 -1.18 -9.36
C PRO A 407 -12.10 -0.20 -8.59
N LEU A 408 -11.52 0.90 -8.10
CA LEU A 408 -12.23 1.91 -7.35
C LEU A 408 -13.20 2.73 -8.23
N GLU A 409 -12.79 3.11 -9.44
CA GLU A 409 -13.67 3.80 -10.38
C GLU A 409 -14.86 2.93 -10.79
N LYS A 410 -14.69 1.60 -10.85
CA LYS A 410 -15.80 0.68 -11.07
C LYS A 410 -16.79 0.65 -9.90
N ILE A 411 -16.34 0.89 -8.67
CA ILE A 411 -17.24 1.09 -7.52
C ILE A 411 -17.94 2.43 -7.67
N ALA A 412 -17.19 3.50 -7.91
CA ALA A 412 -17.72 4.86 -8.10
C ALA A 412 -18.84 4.88 -9.16
N LEU A 413 -18.61 4.25 -10.33
CA LEU A 413 -19.61 4.15 -11.39
C LEU A 413 -20.87 3.38 -10.96
N ARG A 414 -20.71 2.26 -10.25
CA ARG A 414 -21.87 1.46 -9.83
C ARG A 414 -22.67 2.18 -8.74
N LYS A 415 -21.98 2.81 -7.80
CA LYS A 415 -22.60 3.54 -6.70
C LYS A 415 -23.25 4.84 -7.18
N SER A 416 -22.68 5.53 -8.18
CA SER A 416 -23.35 6.68 -8.81
C SER A 416 -24.66 6.28 -9.51
N LYS A 417 -24.68 5.16 -10.25
CA LYS A 417 -25.91 4.63 -10.84
C LYS A 417 -26.93 4.24 -9.77
N ARG A 418 -26.48 3.57 -8.70
CA ARG A 418 -27.34 3.17 -7.58
C ARG A 418 -27.97 4.36 -6.87
N TYR A 419 -27.20 5.43 -6.65
CA TYR A 419 -27.68 6.66 -6.03
C TYR A 419 -28.92 7.21 -6.75
N PHE A 420 -28.87 7.35 -8.08
CA PHE A 420 -30.02 7.82 -8.85
C PHE A 420 -31.18 6.82 -8.90
N ALA A 421 -30.88 5.51 -8.95
CA ALA A 421 -31.90 4.47 -8.91
C ALA A 421 -32.63 4.37 -7.55
N GLN A 422 -31.98 4.79 -6.46
CA GLN A 422 -32.52 4.75 -5.09
C GLN A 422 -33.04 6.12 -4.62
N ASN A 423 -33.55 6.96 -5.54
CA ASN A 423 -34.05 8.30 -5.22
C ASN A 423 -33.03 9.16 -4.45
N LYS A 424 -31.80 9.22 -4.96
CA LYS A 424 -30.70 10.03 -4.41
C LYS A 424 -30.26 9.60 -3.00
N ARG A 425 -30.22 8.29 -2.75
CA ARG A 425 -29.77 7.70 -1.49
C ARG A 425 -28.66 6.67 -1.71
N LEU A 426 -27.72 6.62 -0.77
CA LEU A 426 -26.77 5.51 -0.61
C LEU A 426 -26.64 5.21 0.89
N THR A 427 -26.58 3.93 1.26
CA THR A 427 -26.42 3.52 2.65
C THR A 427 -24.94 3.50 3.04
N LEU A 428 -24.57 4.34 4.03
CA LEU A 428 -23.25 4.38 4.66
C LEU A 428 -22.06 4.44 3.67
N PRO A 429 -22.09 5.30 2.63
CA PRO A 429 -21.12 5.25 1.54
C PRO A 429 -19.67 5.53 1.99
N ALA A 430 -19.47 6.37 3.02
CA ALA A 430 -18.14 6.63 3.56
C ALA A 430 -17.60 5.45 4.39
N LEU A 431 -18.44 4.84 5.26
CA LEU A 431 -18.03 3.66 6.02
C LEU A 431 -17.79 2.45 5.11
N GLU A 432 -18.58 2.30 4.03
CA GLU A 432 -18.31 1.30 3.00
C GLU A 432 -16.94 1.53 2.34
N LEU A 433 -16.59 2.78 2.02
CA LEU A 433 -15.26 3.12 1.52
C LEU A 433 -14.17 2.79 2.55
N ILE A 434 -14.33 3.16 3.81
CA ILE A 434 -13.38 2.84 4.89
C ILE A 434 -13.19 1.32 5.01
N PHE A 435 -14.28 0.54 4.95
CA PHE A 435 -14.22 -0.93 4.95
C PHE A 435 -13.47 -1.47 3.75
N ILE A 436 -13.79 -1.00 2.55
CA ILE A 436 -13.09 -1.37 1.34
C ILE A 436 -11.60 -1.07 1.52
N TRP A 437 -11.22 0.12 2.02
CA TRP A 437 -9.83 0.52 2.27
C TRP A 437 -9.13 -0.20 3.43
N ASN A 438 -9.81 -1.11 4.13
CA ASN A 438 -9.32 -1.77 5.33
C ASN A 438 -9.01 -0.78 6.48
N GLY A 439 -9.61 0.41 6.45
CA GLY A 439 -9.37 1.49 7.41
C GLY A 439 -9.86 1.18 8.83
N PHE A 440 -10.86 0.31 9.00
CA PHE A 440 -11.30 -0.15 10.32
C PHE A 440 -10.19 -0.81 11.16
N LYS A 441 -9.13 -1.33 10.52
CA LYS A 441 -7.96 -1.83 11.24
C LYS A 441 -7.13 -0.71 11.85
N MET A 442 -6.98 0.44 11.17
CA MET A 442 -6.20 1.58 11.70
C MET A 442 -6.82 2.15 12.97
N VAL A 443 -8.15 2.06 13.09
CA VAL A 443 -8.90 2.56 14.24
C VAL A 443 -9.26 1.47 15.25
N GLN A 444 -8.85 0.21 15.08
CA GLN A 444 -9.30 -0.87 15.97
C GLN A 444 -8.91 -0.63 17.44
N PHE A 445 -7.82 0.12 17.67
CA PHE A 445 -7.35 0.52 19.00
C PHE A 445 -7.87 1.89 19.46
N GLN A 446 -8.57 2.61 18.59
CA GLN A 446 -9.22 3.90 18.87
C GLN A 446 -10.70 3.67 19.13
N GLN A 447 -11.02 3.30 20.37
CA GLN A 447 -12.37 2.88 20.76
C GLN A 447 -13.43 3.98 20.54
N ASP A 448 -13.07 5.26 20.65
CA ASP A 448 -14.01 6.37 20.41
C ASP A 448 -14.44 6.46 18.94
N SER A 449 -13.49 6.33 18.01
CA SER A 449 -13.77 6.31 16.57
C SER A 449 -14.63 5.10 16.20
N VAL A 450 -14.29 3.91 16.72
CA VAL A 450 -15.07 2.68 16.48
C VAL A 450 -16.47 2.78 17.08
N MET A 451 -16.62 3.39 18.25
CA MET A 451 -17.92 3.62 18.89
C MET A 451 -18.78 4.58 18.07
N SER A 452 -18.18 5.65 17.55
CA SER A 452 -18.86 6.60 16.66
C SER A 452 -19.39 5.90 15.41
N PHE A 453 -18.57 5.07 14.75
CA PHE A 453 -19.02 4.26 13.61
C PHE A 453 -20.09 3.24 13.95
N LEU A 454 -20.00 2.60 15.13
CA LEU A 454 -21.01 1.67 15.60
C LEU A 454 -22.36 2.39 15.77
N MET A 455 -22.37 3.57 16.38
CA MET A 455 -23.59 4.38 16.55
C MET A 455 -24.21 4.79 15.20
N ILE A 456 -23.38 5.22 14.24
CA ILE A 456 -23.83 5.52 12.87
C ILE A 456 -24.50 4.29 12.23
N CYS A 457 -23.88 3.10 12.37
CA CYS A 457 -24.44 1.86 11.83
C CYS A 457 -25.78 1.50 12.51
N GLU A 458 -25.86 1.59 13.84
CA GLU A 458 -27.09 1.25 14.59
C GLU A 458 -28.25 2.18 14.25
N ASN A 459 -27.98 3.49 14.17
CA ASN A 459 -28.99 4.46 13.77
C ASN A 459 -29.49 4.20 12.34
N LYS A 460 -28.58 3.91 11.41
CA LYS A 460 -28.97 3.58 10.02
C LYS A 460 -29.75 2.26 9.95
N ILE A 461 -29.38 1.25 10.75
CA ILE A 461 -30.16 0.00 10.84
C ILE A 461 -31.58 0.27 11.33
N ASN A 462 -31.75 1.10 12.36
CA ASN A 462 -33.07 1.46 12.88
C ASN A 462 -33.92 2.21 11.84
N GLU A 463 -33.34 3.14 11.08
CA GLU A 463 -33.99 3.81 9.95
C GLU A 463 -34.41 2.81 8.86
N LEU A 464 -33.51 1.90 8.48
CA LEU A 464 -33.78 0.89 7.46
C LEU A 464 -34.91 -0.04 7.88
N LEU A 465 -34.97 -0.46 9.15
CA LEU A 465 -36.05 -1.31 9.66
C LEU A 465 -37.45 -0.66 9.50
N GLN A 466 -37.55 0.66 9.58
CA GLN A 466 -38.81 1.40 9.30
C GLN A 466 -39.19 1.39 7.81
N MET A 467 -38.22 1.10 6.94
CA MET A 467 -38.36 1.02 5.49
C MET A 467 -38.30 -0.42 4.97
N LYS A 468 -38.45 -1.41 5.85
CA LYS A 468 -38.34 -2.83 5.52
C LYS A 468 -39.22 -3.18 4.31
N GLU A 469 -38.56 -3.72 3.28
CA GLU A 469 -39.18 -4.20 2.05
C GLU A 469 -40.00 -3.14 1.27
N LYS A 470 -39.81 -1.84 1.56
CA LYS A 470 -40.47 -0.74 0.82
C LYS A 470 -39.82 -0.42 -0.53
N TYR A 471 -38.63 -0.96 -0.79
CA TYR A 471 -37.90 -0.79 -2.05
C TYR A 471 -37.07 -2.04 -2.36
N GLU A 472 -36.80 -2.27 -3.64
CA GLU A 472 -36.27 -3.55 -4.15
C GLU A 472 -34.93 -3.96 -3.53
N THR A 473 -34.02 -3.01 -3.33
CA THR A 473 -32.66 -3.24 -2.82
C THR A 473 -32.55 -3.09 -1.30
N TYR A 474 -33.66 -3.24 -0.56
CA TYR A 474 -33.67 -3.10 0.90
C TYR A 474 -32.68 -4.04 1.59
N PHE A 475 -32.68 -5.32 1.21
CA PHE A 475 -31.78 -6.30 1.83
C PHE A 475 -30.31 -6.02 1.52
N ASP A 476 -29.99 -5.44 0.37
CA ASP A 476 -28.63 -5.00 0.04
C ASP A 476 -28.15 -3.90 1.00
N ASP A 477 -28.99 -2.89 1.24
CA ASP A 477 -28.69 -1.78 2.16
C ASP A 477 -28.61 -2.25 3.62
N TYR A 478 -29.55 -3.10 4.04
CA TYR A 478 -29.60 -3.67 5.39
C TYR A 478 -28.38 -4.55 5.69
N CYS A 479 -28.01 -5.44 4.76
CA CYS A 479 -26.85 -6.32 4.91
C CYS A 479 -25.54 -5.54 4.91
N LEU A 480 -25.42 -4.45 4.14
CA LEU A 480 -24.26 -3.57 4.20
C LEU A 480 -24.13 -2.91 5.58
N ALA A 481 -25.23 -2.41 6.15
CA ALA A 481 -25.21 -1.82 7.48
C ALA A 481 -24.87 -2.85 8.58
N LEU A 482 -25.39 -4.08 8.48
CA LEU A 482 -25.02 -5.18 9.38
C LEU A 482 -23.54 -5.58 9.24
N LEU A 483 -22.99 -5.59 8.01
CA LEU A 483 -21.58 -5.91 7.79
C LEU A 483 -20.69 -4.89 8.52
N LEU A 484 -20.97 -3.60 8.32
CA LEU A 484 -20.22 -2.50 8.94
C LEU A 484 -20.37 -2.52 10.46
N LYS A 485 -21.58 -2.79 10.99
CA LYS A 485 -21.81 -3.03 12.42
C LYS A 485 -20.95 -4.20 12.93
N GLY A 486 -20.97 -5.34 12.25
CA GLY A 486 -20.20 -6.52 12.62
C GLY A 486 -18.69 -6.23 12.68
N VAL A 487 -18.18 -5.46 11.72
CA VAL A 487 -16.76 -5.04 11.70
C VAL A 487 -16.44 -4.15 12.91
N CYS A 488 -17.30 -3.18 13.24
CA CYS A 488 -17.12 -2.36 14.44
C CYS A 488 -17.11 -3.20 15.72
N LEU A 489 -18.07 -4.13 15.86
CA LEU A 489 -18.17 -5.04 17.01
C LEU A 489 -16.90 -5.92 17.12
N ARG A 490 -16.39 -6.42 15.99
CA ARG A 490 -15.13 -7.18 15.95
C ARG A 490 -13.95 -6.33 16.43
N CYS A 491 -13.81 -5.08 15.98
CA CYS A 491 -12.76 -4.17 16.43
C CYS A 491 -12.84 -3.85 17.93
N ARG A 492 -14.02 -4.00 18.56
CA ARG A 492 -14.22 -3.88 20.01
C ARG A 492 -14.02 -5.19 20.79
N GLY A 493 -13.62 -6.26 20.12
CA GLY A 493 -13.50 -7.60 20.73
C GLY A 493 -14.84 -8.29 21.00
N GLN A 494 -15.97 -7.76 20.52
CA GLN A 494 -17.31 -8.34 20.70
C GLN A 494 -17.57 -9.42 19.61
N GLN A 495 -16.76 -10.47 19.63
CA GLN A 495 -16.70 -11.50 18.58
C GLN A 495 -18.03 -12.21 18.34
N PHE A 496 -18.75 -12.59 19.40
CA PHE A 496 -20.05 -13.26 19.28
C PHE A 496 -21.09 -12.39 18.57
N GLN A 497 -21.22 -11.12 18.96
CA GLN A 497 -22.18 -10.20 18.35
C GLN A 497 -21.81 -9.88 16.88
N ALA A 498 -20.51 -9.79 16.58
CA ALA A 498 -20.02 -9.65 15.21
C ALA A 498 -20.41 -10.87 14.37
N SER A 499 -20.19 -12.09 14.89
CA SER A 499 -20.56 -13.34 14.23
C SER A 499 -22.06 -13.40 13.93
N MET A 500 -22.91 -12.99 14.87
CA MET A 500 -24.37 -12.92 14.66
C MET A 500 -24.75 -12.01 13.49
N CYS A 501 -24.13 -10.83 13.38
CA CYS A 501 -24.36 -9.92 12.24
C CYS A 501 -24.01 -10.60 10.91
N TYR A 502 -22.86 -11.28 10.84
CA TYR A 502 -22.43 -11.96 9.61
C TYR A 502 -23.32 -13.16 9.25
N GLN A 503 -23.76 -13.94 10.23
CA GLN A 503 -24.66 -15.06 10.02
C GLN A 503 -26.02 -14.61 9.46
N GLU A 504 -26.57 -13.51 9.96
CA GLU A 504 -27.81 -12.92 9.47
C GLU A 504 -27.72 -12.49 7.99
N ILE A 505 -26.58 -11.93 7.59
CA ILE A 505 -26.31 -11.58 6.18
C ILE A 505 -26.31 -12.84 5.31
N LEU A 506 -25.65 -13.91 5.75
CA LEU A 506 -25.60 -15.18 5.02
C LEU A 506 -26.99 -15.83 4.90
N GLN A 507 -27.84 -15.71 5.93
CA GLN A 507 -29.24 -16.15 5.88
C GLN A 507 -30.06 -15.35 4.86
N SER A 508 -29.71 -14.09 4.64
CA SER A 508 -30.36 -13.20 3.68
C SER A 508 -29.86 -13.34 2.23
N LYS A 509 -28.96 -14.30 1.94
CA LYS A 509 -28.32 -14.51 0.63
C LYS A 509 -29.27 -14.50 -0.56
N LYS A 510 -30.43 -15.16 -0.46
CA LYS A 510 -31.41 -15.25 -1.57
C LYS A 510 -32.16 -13.95 -1.83
N LYS A 511 -32.08 -12.98 -0.91
CA LYS A 511 -32.81 -11.72 -0.97
C LYS A 511 -31.98 -10.57 -1.53
N LEU A 512 -30.65 -10.71 -1.60
CA LEU A 512 -29.74 -9.72 -2.19
C LEU A 512 -29.97 -9.62 -3.71
N LYS A 513 -29.96 -8.39 -4.23
CA LYS A 513 -30.21 -8.11 -5.66
C LYS A 513 -28.96 -7.65 -6.41
N ALA A 514 -28.15 -6.81 -5.78
CA ALA A 514 -27.03 -6.12 -6.42
C ALA A 514 -25.69 -6.35 -5.71
N ASP A 515 -25.64 -6.21 -4.39
CA ASP A 515 -24.41 -6.24 -3.59
C ASP A 515 -24.05 -7.66 -3.13
N THR A 516 -23.99 -8.60 -4.08
CA THR A 516 -23.61 -9.99 -3.81
C THR A 516 -22.18 -10.15 -3.28
N TYR A 517 -21.34 -9.11 -3.41
CA TYR A 517 -20.01 -9.07 -2.82
C TYR A 517 -20.03 -9.13 -1.29
N LEU A 518 -21.12 -8.75 -0.63
CA LEU A 518 -21.24 -8.81 0.83
C LEU A 518 -21.03 -10.24 1.36
N LEU A 519 -21.50 -11.25 0.62
CA LEU A 519 -21.45 -12.65 1.04
C LEU A 519 -20.03 -13.20 1.21
N PRO A 520 -19.15 -13.16 0.18
CA PRO A 520 -17.77 -13.64 0.36
C PRO A 520 -16.97 -12.77 1.33
N PHE A 521 -17.26 -11.47 1.46
CA PHE A 521 -16.64 -10.64 2.49
C PHE A 521 -17.09 -11.04 3.91
N CYS A 522 -18.35 -11.40 4.13
CA CYS A 522 -18.83 -11.95 5.41
C CYS A 522 -18.16 -13.28 5.76
N GLU A 523 -18.04 -14.20 4.79
CA GLU A 523 -17.32 -15.46 4.99
C GLU A 523 -15.85 -15.20 5.37
N MET A 524 -15.22 -14.18 4.79
CA MET A 524 -13.85 -13.80 5.17
C MET A 524 -13.75 -13.18 6.56
N GLU A 525 -14.71 -12.37 7.00
CA GLU A 525 -14.73 -11.87 8.38
C GLU A 525 -15.01 -13.00 9.40
N LEU A 526 -15.87 -13.96 9.07
CA LEU A 526 -16.08 -15.17 9.90
C LEU A 526 -14.83 -16.06 9.94
N CYS A 527 -14.15 -16.24 8.80
CA CYS A 527 -12.87 -16.94 8.75
C CYS A 527 -11.84 -16.29 9.69
N GLN A 528 -11.79 -14.96 9.72
CA GLN A 528 -10.91 -14.24 10.63
C GLN A 528 -11.28 -14.49 12.10
N LEU A 529 -12.56 -14.38 12.46
CA LEU A 529 -13.02 -14.64 13.83
C LEU A 529 -12.63 -16.05 14.30
N SER A 530 -12.90 -17.09 13.49
CA SER A 530 -12.51 -18.47 13.83
C SER A 530 -11.00 -18.65 13.94
N TYR A 531 -10.22 -17.98 13.07
CA TYR A 531 -8.75 -18.02 13.15
C TYR A 531 -8.22 -17.41 14.46
N ASP A 532 -8.80 -16.29 14.88
CA ASP A 532 -8.44 -15.56 16.11
C ASP A 532 -8.83 -16.35 17.36
N GLU A 533 -9.99 -17.02 17.35
CA GLU A 533 -10.44 -17.95 18.39
C GLU A 533 -9.59 -19.25 18.45
N GLY A 534 -8.81 -19.53 17.41
CA GLY A 534 -7.97 -20.73 17.30
C GLY A 534 -8.67 -21.95 16.67
N ASP A 535 -9.92 -21.82 16.23
CA ASP A 535 -10.66 -22.83 15.48
C ASP A 535 -10.24 -22.83 14.00
N MET A 536 -9.15 -23.55 13.73
CA MET A 536 -8.60 -23.69 12.38
C MET A 536 -9.54 -24.43 11.42
N GLN A 537 -10.38 -25.34 11.92
CA GLN A 537 -11.26 -26.13 11.06
C GLN A 537 -12.39 -25.26 10.50
N GLN A 538 -13.03 -24.46 11.35
CA GLN A 538 -14.04 -23.51 10.90
C GLN A 538 -13.43 -22.40 10.05
N ALA A 539 -12.23 -21.91 10.40
CA ALA A 539 -11.53 -20.93 9.58
C ALA A 539 -11.30 -21.44 8.14
N CYS A 540 -10.77 -22.65 7.97
CA CYS A 540 -10.61 -23.27 6.64
C CYS A 540 -11.95 -23.40 5.90
N LYS A 541 -13.01 -23.82 6.58
CA LYS A 541 -14.35 -23.98 5.98
C LYS A 541 -14.92 -22.66 5.47
N HIS A 542 -14.79 -21.59 6.24
CA HIS A 542 -15.20 -20.24 5.84
C HIS A 542 -14.35 -19.70 4.68
N LEU A 543 -13.04 -19.96 4.69
CA LEU A 543 -12.13 -19.60 3.59
C LEU A 543 -12.53 -20.29 2.28
N GLU A 544 -12.84 -21.59 2.32
CA GLU A 544 -13.31 -22.36 1.15
C GLU A 544 -14.65 -21.83 0.61
N ARG A 545 -15.57 -21.47 1.50
CA ARG A 545 -16.84 -20.84 1.12
C ARG A 545 -16.61 -19.50 0.43
N ALA A 546 -15.75 -18.64 0.98
CA ALA A 546 -15.39 -17.35 0.38
C ALA A 546 -14.80 -17.54 -1.04
N LEU A 547 -13.93 -18.54 -1.23
CA LEU A 547 -13.35 -18.92 -2.52
C LEU A 547 -14.38 -19.45 -3.53
N GLY A 548 -15.48 -20.02 -3.05
CA GLY A 548 -16.56 -20.57 -3.87
C GLY A 548 -17.37 -19.50 -4.62
N TYR A 549 -17.40 -18.27 -4.13
CA TYR A 549 -18.07 -17.15 -4.82
C TYR A 549 -17.24 -16.66 -6.02
N LYS A 550 -17.92 -16.27 -7.11
CA LYS A 550 -17.30 -15.77 -8.34
C LYS A 550 -18.10 -14.63 -8.95
N GLY A 551 -17.46 -13.75 -9.72
CA GLY A 551 -18.15 -12.74 -10.52
C GLY A 551 -18.77 -11.60 -9.72
N TYR A 552 -18.34 -11.42 -8.47
CA TYR A 552 -18.77 -10.33 -7.61
C TYR A 552 -17.79 -9.16 -7.70
N SER A 553 -18.23 -7.98 -7.29
CA SER A 553 -17.33 -6.83 -7.29
C SER A 553 -16.29 -6.89 -6.21
N LEU A 554 -15.10 -6.32 -6.48
CA LEU A 554 -13.96 -6.37 -5.57
C LEU A 554 -13.40 -7.77 -5.34
N GLU A 555 -13.75 -8.73 -6.20
CA GLU A 555 -13.21 -10.09 -6.17
C GLU A 555 -11.67 -10.06 -6.12
N SER A 556 -11.00 -9.32 -7.01
CA SER A 556 -9.54 -9.22 -6.97
C SER A 556 -8.99 -8.78 -5.61
N ARG A 557 -9.69 -7.86 -4.93
CA ARG A 557 -9.27 -7.33 -3.62
C ARG A 557 -9.46 -8.38 -2.52
N LEU A 558 -10.59 -9.09 -2.52
CA LEU A 558 -10.83 -10.14 -1.54
C LEU A 558 -9.87 -11.33 -1.73
N HIS A 559 -9.53 -11.68 -2.97
CA HIS A 559 -8.60 -12.77 -3.28
C HIS A 559 -7.20 -12.55 -2.69
N PHE A 560 -6.74 -11.30 -2.58
CA PHE A 560 -5.50 -10.99 -1.85
C PHE A 560 -5.62 -11.32 -0.36
N ARG A 561 -6.73 -10.94 0.30
CA ARG A 561 -6.99 -11.27 1.71
C ARG A 561 -7.11 -12.78 1.93
N ILE A 562 -7.78 -13.49 1.01
CA ILE A 562 -7.90 -14.95 1.02
C ILE A 562 -6.53 -15.59 0.93
N HIS A 563 -5.70 -15.16 -0.04
CA HIS A 563 -4.37 -15.73 -0.24
C HIS A 563 -3.49 -15.60 1.01
N GLU A 564 -3.52 -14.44 1.66
CA GLU A 564 -2.72 -14.21 2.85
C GLU A 564 -3.22 -15.00 4.06
N MET A 565 -4.55 -15.13 4.23
CA MET A 565 -5.13 -16.01 5.25
C MET A 565 -4.74 -17.48 5.02
N GLU A 566 -4.77 -17.93 3.78
CA GLU A 566 -4.35 -19.29 3.39
C GLU A 566 -2.88 -19.54 3.75
N THR A 567 -1.99 -18.57 3.49
CA THR A 567 -0.57 -18.64 3.89
C THR A 567 -0.43 -18.82 5.40
N LYS A 568 -1.18 -18.06 6.21
CA LYS A 568 -1.16 -18.16 7.68
C LYS A 568 -1.66 -19.51 8.20
N LEU A 569 -2.78 -20.00 7.66
CA LEU A 569 -3.34 -21.31 8.02
C LEU A 569 -2.34 -22.44 7.72
N ASN A 570 -1.63 -22.35 6.59
CA ASN A 570 -0.59 -23.31 6.22
C ASN A 570 0.61 -23.27 7.19
N VAL A 571 1.09 -22.07 7.55
CA VAL A 571 2.19 -21.91 8.51
C VAL A 571 1.83 -22.45 9.89
N ARG A 572 0.62 -22.14 10.40
CA ARG A 572 0.17 -22.57 11.74
C ARG A 572 -0.07 -24.08 11.79
N THR A 573 -0.53 -24.68 10.70
CA THR A 573 -0.65 -26.15 10.55
C THR A 573 0.73 -26.81 10.58
N ARG A 574 1.71 -26.29 9.82
CA ARG A 574 3.10 -26.80 9.84
C ARG A 574 3.74 -26.69 11.22
N LYS A 575 3.55 -25.57 11.94
CA LYS A 575 4.04 -25.41 13.32
C LYS A 575 3.44 -26.43 14.29
N LYS A 576 2.14 -26.74 14.18
CA LYS A 576 1.48 -27.80 14.98
C LYS A 576 2.03 -29.21 14.66
N SER A 577 2.30 -29.50 13.38
CA SER A 577 2.90 -30.77 12.96
C SER A 577 4.34 -30.93 13.46
N ALA A 578 5.13 -29.85 13.47
CA ALA A 578 6.50 -29.84 14.00
C ALA A 578 6.52 -29.98 15.53
N SER A 579 5.62 -29.31 16.26
CA SER A 579 5.50 -29.47 17.72
C SER A 579 5.01 -30.86 18.14
N GLY A 580 4.32 -31.59 17.26
CA GLY A 580 3.92 -32.98 17.49
C GLY A 580 5.01 -34.03 17.23
N GLN A 581 6.14 -33.65 16.62
CA GLN A 581 7.26 -34.56 16.29
C GLN A 581 8.45 -34.47 17.24
N ILE A 582 8.41 -33.68 18.31
CA ILE A 582 9.45 -33.70 19.35
C ILE A 582 9.18 -34.89 20.30
N LYS A 583 9.59 -36.09 19.88
CA LYS A 583 9.88 -37.19 20.81
C LYS A 583 11.30 -37.04 21.34
N LYS A 584 11.40 -36.95 22.67
CA LYS A 584 12.58 -37.08 23.55
C LYS A 584 13.90 -37.43 22.85
N ALA A 585 14.78 -36.44 22.75
CA ALA A 585 16.22 -36.63 22.90
C ALA A 585 16.73 -35.46 23.76
N GLY A 586 17.27 -35.78 24.93
CA GLY A 586 17.70 -34.80 25.92
C GLY A 586 19.02 -34.15 25.54
N SER A 587 19.08 -32.84 25.73
CA SER A 587 20.21 -32.11 26.30
C SER A 587 19.80 -30.63 26.38
N GLU A 588 19.58 -30.15 27.59
CA GLU A 588 19.35 -28.74 27.88
C GLU A 588 20.55 -27.91 27.43
N VAL A 589 20.32 -26.93 26.56
CA VAL A 589 21.18 -25.75 26.45
C VAL A 589 20.32 -24.55 26.80
N GLN A 590 20.42 -24.14 28.07
CA GLN A 590 19.87 -22.88 28.56
C GLN A 590 20.67 -21.73 27.95
N ILE A 591 20.01 -20.87 27.18
CA ILE A 591 20.54 -19.55 26.84
C ILE A 591 20.30 -18.64 28.07
N PRO A 592 21.33 -18.06 28.69
CA PRO A 592 21.13 -17.29 29.92
C PRO A 592 20.48 -15.94 29.62
N PHE A 593 19.27 -15.76 30.17
CA PHE A 593 18.73 -14.43 30.44
C PHE A 593 19.60 -13.78 31.53
N ARG A 594 20.29 -12.67 31.20
CA ARG A 594 20.79 -11.75 32.22
C ARG A 594 19.69 -10.75 32.59
N PRO A 595 19.28 -10.65 33.85
CA PRO A 595 18.44 -9.55 34.31
C PRO A 595 19.29 -8.29 34.41
N LEU A 596 18.82 -7.19 33.80
CA LEU A 596 19.34 -5.85 34.07
C LEU A 596 18.89 -5.49 35.49
N SER A 597 19.84 -5.53 36.43
CA SER A 597 19.69 -5.04 37.79
C SER A 597 19.73 -3.52 37.82
N ASP A 598 18.82 -2.96 38.62
CA ASP A 598 18.83 -1.58 39.10
C ASP A 598 20.22 -1.16 39.63
N SER A 599 20.70 -0.02 39.14
CA SER A 599 21.43 0.94 39.98
C SER A 599 21.17 2.34 39.46
N GLY A 600 20.50 3.12 40.29
CA GLY A 600 20.14 4.50 40.00
C GLY A 600 21.35 5.43 40.03
N SER A 601 21.34 6.40 39.14
CA SER A 601 21.67 7.78 39.50
C SER A 601 20.89 8.73 38.59
N THR A 602 19.88 9.34 39.19
CA THR A 602 19.22 10.55 38.71
C THR A 602 20.25 11.66 38.55
N GLN A 603 20.40 12.22 37.34
CA GLN A 603 20.76 13.63 37.18
C GLN A 603 20.40 14.15 35.77
N SER A 604 19.51 15.14 35.75
CA SER A 604 19.45 16.25 34.79
C SER A 604 18.97 15.99 33.35
N VAL A 605 17.66 15.82 33.20
CA VAL A 605 16.90 16.29 32.03
C VAL A 605 16.88 17.82 32.08
N GLY A 606 17.83 18.47 31.40
CA GLY A 606 17.94 19.95 31.47
C GLY A 606 18.87 20.65 30.48
N GLN A 607 19.71 19.94 29.71
CA GLN A 607 20.74 20.61 28.89
C GLN A 607 20.71 20.30 27.39
N ILE A 608 19.70 19.59 26.87
CA ILE A 608 19.59 19.34 25.41
C ILE A 608 18.77 20.45 24.69
N ALA A 609 18.12 21.35 25.43
CA ALA A 609 17.26 22.39 24.86
C ALA A 609 17.98 23.66 24.37
N GLN A 610 19.32 23.74 24.47
CA GLN A 610 20.07 24.98 24.19
C GLN A 610 21.17 24.87 23.13
N ALA A 611 21.23 23.77 22.37
CA ALA A 611 22.10 23.62 21.19
C ALA A 611 21.35 23.80 19.86
N ARG A 612 20.20 24.49 19.89
CA ARG A 612 19.37 24.83 18.71
C ARG A 612 19.62 26.28 18.28
N ALA A 613 20.88 26.63 18.10
CA ALA A 613 21.31 27.80 17.34
C ALA A 613 22.79 27.62 17.01
N ASP A 614 23.14 27.83 15.74
CA ASP A 614 24.50 27.93 15.22
C ASP A 614 25.34 26.65 15.16
N SER A 615 25.31 25.99 14.00
CA SER A 615 26.48 25.80 13.12
C SER A 615 26.21 24.65 12.15
N GLY A 616 26.45 24.92 10.85
CA GLY A 616 26.56 23.86 9.86
C GLY A 616 27.89 23.15 10.05
N SER A 617 27.84 21.86 10.31
CA SER A 617 28.96 20.94 10.10
C SER A 617 28.43 19.51 10.02
N ASP A 618 29.03 18.74 9.13
CA ASP A 618 28.77 17.32 8.90
C ASP A 618 28.85 16.54 10.22
N LEU A 619 27.70 16.09 10.72
CA LEU A 619 27.62 15.15 11.83
C LEU A 619 28.08 13.77 11.34
N GLU A 620 29.16 13.27 11.93
CA GLU A 620 29.77 11.96 11.68
C GLU A 620 28.73 10.82 11.70
N SER A 621 28.34 10.36 10.51
CA SER A 621 27.46 9.19 10.26
C SER A 621 28.10 7.84 10.64
N THR A 622 29.37 7.86 11.09
CA THR A 622 30.19 6.68 11.40
C THR A 622 29.83 6.01 12.74
N ASN A 623 29.16 6.72 13.66
CA ASN A 623 28.87 6.21 15.02
C ASN A 623 27.49 5.57 15.23
N LEU A 624 26.63 5.49 14.21
CA LEU A 624 25.34 4.80 14.35
C LEU A 624 25.56 3.27 14.44
N LYS A 625 24.78 2.54 15.25
CA LYS A 625 24.82 1.06 15.28
C LYS A 625 24.13 0.47 14.04
N PRO A 626 24.58 -0.70 13.52
CA PRO A 626 23.88 -1.38 12.43
C PRO A 626 22.43 -1.71 12.84
N ILE A 627 21.48 -1.46 11.94
CA ILE A 627 20.03 -1.64 12.20
C ILE A 627 19.67 -3.12 12.30
N PHE A 628 20.35 -3.97 11.53
CA PHE A 628 20.08 -5.40 11.44
C PHE A 628 21.30 -6.22 11.87
N PRO A 629 21.09 -7.42 12.44
CA PRO A 629 22.17 -8.38 12.71
C PRO A 629 22.84 -8.84 11.40
N GLU A 630 24.06 -9.38 11.50
CA GLU A 630 24.71 -10.05 10.37
C GLU A 630 23.92 -11.31 10.00
N PHE A 631 23.78 -11.56 8.68
CA PHE A 631 22.99 -12.67 8.14
C PHE A 631 23.87 -13.54 7.23
N ASP A 632 23.68 -14.86 7.32
CA ASP A 632 24.32 -15.83 6.41
C ASP A 632 23.57 -15.90 5.06
N ASP A 633 24.31 -15.82 3.95
CA ASP A 633 23.78 -15.85 2.58
C ASP A 633 23.58 -17.32 2.10
N GLU A 634 22.53 -18.02 2.55
CA GLU A 634 22.19 -19.37 2.05
C GLU A 634 21.07 -19.41 0.97
N ASP A 635 21.35 -20.20 -0.08
CA ASP A 635 20.51 -20.83 -1.12
C ASP A 635 19.44 -20.04 -1.91
N PHE A 636 19.89 -19.33 -2.97
CA PHE A 636 19.06 -18.92 -4.12
C PHE A 636 19.14 -19.89 -5.32
N ASP A 637 20.02 -20.90 -5.27
CA ASP A 637 20.40 -21.73 -6.44
C ASP A 637 19.41 -22.89 -6.72
N ASP A 638 18.59 -23.30 -5.75
CA ASP A 638 17.66 -24.44 -5.86
C ASP A 638 16.36 -24.16 -6.66
N MET A 639 16.17 -22.94 -7.15
CA MET A 639 14.96 -22.53 -7.89
C MET A 639 15.00 -22.86 -9.41
N ASP A 640 16.03 -23.58 -9.90
CA ASP A 640 16.35 -23.74 -11.32
C ASP A 640 15.65 -24.92 -12.07
N GLY A 641 14.71 -25.63 -11.43
CA GLY A 641 14.11 -26.86 -11.96
C GLY A 641 13.26 -26.76 -13.24
N GLY A 642 13.02 -25.57 -13.80
CA GLY A 642 12.04 -25.36 -14.90
C GLY A 642 12.59 -25.13 -16.31
N PHE A 643 13.90 -24.97 -16.50
CA PHE A 643 14.45 -24.45 -17.77
C PHE A 643 14.74 -25.49 -18.88
N SER A 644 14.24 -26.73 -18.78
CA SER A 644 14.60 -27.80 -19.73
C SER A 644 13.53 -28.21 -20.75
N SER A 645 12.36 -27.58 -20.77
CA SER A 645 11.33 -27.92 -21.76
C SER A 645 10.63 -26.66 -22.27
N GLU A 646 11.10 -26.12 -23.39
CA GLU A 646 10.31 -25.52 -24.47
C GLU A 646 11.24 -24.76 -25.42
N GLU A 647 11.75 -25.46 -26.44
CA GLU A 647 12.18 -24.85 -27.70
C GLU A 647 12.27 -25.95 -28.77
N SER A 648 11.10 -26.28 -29.35
CA SER A 648 11.02 -26.86 -30.69
C SER A 648 9.64 -26.55 -31.28
N ALA A 649 9.43 -25.28 -31.60
CA ALA A 649 8.42 -24.85 -32.55
C ALA A 649 8.78 -23.44 -33.04
N GLU A 650 9.63 -23.38 -34.05
CA GLU A 650 9.59 -22.31 -35.05
C GLU A 650 9.06 -22.92 -36.36
N PRO A 651 8.52 -22.09 -37.26
CA PRO A 651 7.27 -21.34 -37.21
C PRO A 651 6.03 -22.21 -37.48
#